data_AF-A0A814PHJ3-F1
#
_entry.id   AF-A0A814PHJ3-F1
#
_cell.length_a   1.000
_cell.length_b   1.000
_cell.length_c   1.000
_cell.angle_alpha   90.00
_cell.angle_beta   90.00
_cell.angle_gamma   90.00
#
_symmetry.space_group_name_H-M   'P 1'
#
loop_
_entity.id
_entity.type
_entity.pdbx_description
1 polymer ?
#
loop_
_entity_poly.entity_id
_entity_poly.type
_entity_poly.pdbx_seq_one_letter_code
_entity_poly.pdbx_strand_id
1 'polypeptide(L)'
;MSRLKSIVQLLTNHGFKQPIHHSIYFTPKYGNPYNLLKDFNAYNWILISDEYIHENSSLNYRKKLYEFFSELDISNFLFPINNFTYEQFNSLIKIQSISMNKKLFLALQETYINFHINELFLNYLKESIWIPTIQIFYSYNEQNNLIELNKIYKLDKSNNIYIKTKQIEQLFGQHIQYIDIDIDINSSFANDIGLIKHITLVDVISMLLNWCNNSIFYTSISHMQNIYQYIYENMNINELRDLINTKSIFFVPYSSSLNHTDIVRGRFVNISEVYWYDSTNLFIKYSSLLKITNHYLLESYYNEQKTIFLDIFSIRLNPTIEEYINLLVHISSLEITENTIQDAFLIFKTIGKFCEQSNNLIEKKDLQNKLSHKSIFPTKDYRWVSLDDNPLICDNNDIAQLFIHIKNISLIDILSSDVLIFFNMCDIKSLSSSITIEHIIKNPSNGIFIQNLLSSLIPYVQLFMKSRTEFFDAYQWTKSINMSSLLMNIQFIIVDYLQLIYRFKSDSSICIIQEEKFYYDKNSIIFYIHHEWTKQSKYYRNIFHSFARIFIPYHNDDLICSLGNFMNLLYNEEENNLEIFAKYQHFDLDFKDLNDIPWHIPSTSKQIKSIEPNIDENKVRMLLENVAQNQEQYNAYKQKKRQELKQHLSETSTISTNLSIEHQNSSDDLISRFDNIRSGALSAIIDTPYETIEQHTKHVNIEDLTHQVLDNRNSTIGSDQESLEKIGRWGEQWVNEYLRAKYHDKIQLNEIEIVWLNEKLEQGKPYDFILKNLKTNIITYIEVKSTLSNNRQLIPITYNELQYCCSLSDINQHFQIYRIYNTGQVKKVKLRIVENVEEKLRKHDLELFLLI
;
A
#
# COMPACT_ATOMS: atom_id res chain seq x y z
N MET A 1 -27.56 -53.36 -62.52
CA MET A 1 -26.14 -53.37 -62.15
C MET A 1 -25.60 -54.74 -61.75
N SER A 2 -26.27 -55.52 -60.89
CA SER A 2 -25.84 -56.86 -60.44
C SER A 2 -25.42 -57.84 -61.56
N ARG A 3 -26.20 -57.94 -62.64
CA ARG A 3 -25.85 -58.78 -63.81
C ARG A 3 -24.57 -58.30 -64.51
N LEU A 4 -24.36 -56.98 -64.61
CA LEU A 4 -23.16 -56.40 -65.22
C LEU A 4 -21.91 -56.70 -64.39
N LYS A 5 -21.99 -56.55 -63.05
CA LYS A 5 -20.91 -56.89 -62.11
C LYS A 5 -20.37 -58.32 -62.30
N SER A 6 -21.25 -59.28 -62.59
CA SER A 6 -20.87 -60.69 -62.73
C SER A 6 -20.13 -61.06 -64.03
N ILE A 7 -20.13 -60.18 -65.04
CA ILE A 7 -19.58 -60.47 -66.37
C ILE A 7 -18.54 -59.44 -66.85
N VAL A 8 -18.58 -58.21 -66.32
CA VAL A 8 -17.74 -57.11 -66.80
C VAL A 8 -16.26 -57.34 -66.51
N GLN A 9 -15.43 -57.16 -67.54
CA GLN A 9 -13.98 -57.13 -67.42
C GLN A 9 -13.49 -55.70 -67.59
N LEU A 10 -12.71 -55.23 -66.63
CA LEU A 10 -12.13 -53.89 -66.62
C LEU A 10 -10.63 -54.00 -66.89
N LEU A 11 -10.11 -53.08 -67.69
CA LEU A 11 -8.68 -52.94 -67.94
C LEU A 11 -8.03 -52.39 -66.67
N THR A 12 -6.99 -53.08 -66.21
CA THR A 12 -6.20 -52.73 -65.02
C THR A 12 -4.72 -52.77 -65.34
N ASN A 13 -3.88 -52.32 -64.41
CA ASN A 13 -2.42 -52.53 -64.46
C ASN A 13 -1.99 -54.02 -64.50
N HIS A 14 -2.91 -54.97 -64.28
CA HIS A 14 -2.70 -56.41 -64.42
C HIS A 14 -3.53 -57.04 -65.57
N GLY A 15 -3.84 -56.25 -66.60
CA GLY A 15 -4.68 -56.67 -67.72
C GLY A 15 -6.17 -56.65 -67.40
N PHE A 16 -6.98 -57.37 -68.16
CA PHE A 16 -8.42 -57.42 -67.95
C PHE A 16 -8.78 -58.26 -66.70
N LYS A 17 -9.45 -57.64 -65.72
CA LYS A 17 -9.87 -58.26 -64.46
C LYS A 17 -11.36 -58.04 -64.23
N GLN A 18 -12.02 -59.05 -63.64
CA GLN A 18 -13.42 -58.95 -63.24
C GLN A 18 -13.50 -58.49 -61.78
N PRO A 19 -14.22 -57.39 -61.46
CA PRO A 19 -14.36 -56.88 -60.09
C PRO A 19 -14.92 -57.92 -59.09
N ILE A 20 -15.76 -58.85 -59.57
CA ILE A 20 -16.36 -59.90 -58.73
C ILE A 20 -15.34 -60.93 -58.21
N HIS A 21 -14.19 -61.10 -58.89
CA HIS A 21 -13.15 -62.05 -58.52
C HIS A 21 -11.88 -61.38 -58.01
N HIS A 22 -11.71 -60.09 -58.27
CA HIS A 22 -10.52 -59.32 -57.92
C HIS A 22 -10.95 -57.96 -57.37
N SER A 23 -10.42 -57.58 -56.21
CA SER A 23 -10.58 -56.21 -55.71
C SER A 23 -9.79 -55.24 -56.60
N ILE A 24 -10.50 -54.33 -57.27
CA ILE A 24 -9.93 -53.31 -58.16
C ILE A 24 -10.06 -51.95 -57.47
N TYR A 25 -9.04 -51.10 -57.64
CA TYR A 25 -8.96 -49.81 -56.96
C TYR A 25 -8.79 -48.64 -57.92
N PHE A 26 -9.28 -47.47 -57.52
CA PHE A 26 -9.09 -46.23 -58.26
C PHE A 26 -7.62 -45.76 -58.23
N THR A 27 -7.18 -45.09 -59.29
CA THR A 27 -5.94 -44.30 -59.25
C THR A 27 -6.23 -42.86 -58.80
N PRO A 28 -5.20 -42.07 -58.46
CA PRO A 28 -5.38 -40.64 -58.18
C PRO A 28 -6.04 -39.85 -59.32
N LYS A 29 -5.97 -40.31 -60.59
CA LYS A 29 -6.64 -39.61 -61.71
C LYS A 29 -8.17 -39.65 -61.61
N TYR A 30 -8.72 -40.67 -60.95
CA TYR A 30 -10.15 -40.80 -60.67
C TYR A 30 -10.59 -40.03 -59.41
N GLY A 31 -9.66 -39.38 -58.71
CA GLY A 31 -9.93 -38.69 -57.45
C GLY A 31 -9.69 -39.55 -56.20
N ASN A 32 -8.99 -40.68 -56.32
CA ASN A 32 -8.56 -41.44 -55.15
C ASN A 32 -7.60 -40.57 -54.30
N PRO A 33 -7.88 -40.35 -53.00
CA PRO A 33 -7.01 -39.58 -52.12
C PRO A 33 -5.65 -40.27 -51.85
N TYR A 34 -5.54 -41.57 -52.12
CA TYR A 34 -4.34 -42.36 -51.87
C TYR A 34 -3.67 -42.76 -53.19
N ASN A 35 -2.35 -42.61 -53.27
CA ASN A 35 -1.57 -43.21 -54.35
C ASN A 35 -1.08 -44.58 -53.88
N LEU A 36 -1.88 -45.63 -54.06
CA LEU A 36 -1.63 -46.94 -53.46
C LEU A 36 -0.26 -47.55 -53.79
N LEU A 37 0.25 -47.35 -55.00
CA LEU A 37 1.58 -47.83 -55.41
C LEU A 37 2.73 -47.09 -54.71
N LYS A 38 2.51 -45.83 -54.32
CA LYS A 38 3.51 -45.00 -53.61
C LYS A 38 3.35 -45.08 -52.10
N ASP A 39 2.11 -44.98 -51.62
CA ASP A 39 1.75 -44.87 -50.22
C ASP A 39 1.74 -46.24 -49.52
N PHE A 40 1.41 -47.31 -50.25
CA PHE A 40 1.30 -48.68 -49.72
C PHE A 40 1.98 -49.71 -50.64
N ASN A 41 3.22 -49.44 -51.04
CA ASN A 41 3.99 -50.21 -52.02
C ASN A 41 4.29 -51.68 -51.63
N ALA A 42 4.08 -52.07 -50.36
CA ALA A 42 4.26 -53.44 -49.90
C ALA A 42 3.21 -54.41 -50.45
N TYR A 43 2.14 -53.89 -51.09
CA TYR A 43 1.08 -54.68 -51.68
C TYR A 43 0.98 -54.47 -53.19
N ASN A 44 0.63 -55.54 -53.91
CA ASN A 44 0.47 -55.54 -55.35
C ASN A 44 -0.96 -55.12 -55.73
N TRP A 45 -1.23 -53.82 -55.69
CA TRP A 45 -2.55 -53.25 -55.94
C TRP A 45 -3.01 -53.41 -57.40
N ILE A 46 -4.23 -53.91 -57.59
CA ILE A 46 -4.89 -53.97 -58.91
C ILE A 46 -5.62 -52.64 -59.15
N LEU A 47 -5.02 -51.75 -59.92
CA LEU A 47 -5.55 -50.43 -60.20
C LEU A 47 -6.29 -50.39 -61.54
N ILE A 48 -7.45 -49.73 -61.57
CA ILE A 48 -8.14 -49.43 -62.82
C ILE A 48 -7.23 -48.63 -63.76
N SER A 49 -7.24 -48.97 -65.05
CA SER A 49 -6.42 -48.28 -66.04
C SER A 49 -6.85 -46.83 -66.20
N ASP A 50 -5.89 -45.91 -66.17
CA ASP A 50 -6.12 -44.49 -66.43
C ASP A 50 -6.63 -44.20 -67.87
N GLU A 51 -6.57 -45.17 -68.78
CA GLU A 51 -7.01 -45.03 -70.17
C GLU A 51 -8.51 -44.70 -70.30
N TYR A 52 -9.33 -45.00 -69.28
CA TYR A 52 -10.74 -44.59 -69.28
C TYR A 52 -10.95 -43.09 -69.00
N ILE A 53 -9.90 -42.33 -68.65
CA ILE A 53 -9.93 -40.88 -68.48
C ILE A 53 -9.10 -40.21 -69.57
N HIS A 54 -9.75 -39.41 -70.42
CA HIS A 54 -9.04 -38.58 -71.40
C HIS A 54 -8.42 -37.34 -70.74
N GLU A 55 -7.28 -36.84 -71.25
CA GLU A 55 -6.55 -35.70 -70.67
C GLU A 55 -7.42 -34.43 -70.49
N ASN A 56 -8.39 -34.20 -71.39
CA ASN A 56 -9.31 -33.05 -71.36
C ASN A 56 -10.66 -33.33 -70.65
N SER A 57 -10.76 -34.42 -69.89
CA SER A 57 -12.00 -34.79 -69.18
C SER A 57 -12.40 -33.73 -68.15
N SER A 58 -13.65 -33.24 -68.23
CA SER A 58 -14.19 -32.31 -67.22
C SER A 58 -14.32 -32.98 -65.85
N LEU A 59 -14.29 -32.17 -64.78
CA LEU A 59 -14.45 -32.66 -63.40
C LEU A 59 -15.77 -33.46 -63.23
N ASN A 60 -16.84 -33.01 -63.88
CA ASN A 60 -18.15 -33.65 -63.85
C ASN A 60 -18.14 -35.02 -64.55
N TYR A 61 -17.39 -35.16 -65.65
CA TYR A 61 -17.23 -36.45 -66.33
C TYR A 61 -16.45 -37.46 -65.46
N ARG A 62 -15.36 -37.01 -64.81
CA ARG A 62 -14.61 -37.85 -63.86
C ARG A 62 -15.49 -38.31 -62.70
N LYS A 63 -16.34 -37.43 -62.16
CA LYS A 63 -17.30 -37.77 -61.11
C LYS A 63 -18.30 -38.85 -61.56
N LYS A 64 -18.87 -38.73 -62.76
CA LYS A 64 -19.77 -39.76 -63.33
C LYS A 64 -19.08 -41.10 -63.55
N LEU A 65 -17.84 -41.09 -64.03
CA LEU A 65 -17.05 -42.32 -64.18
C LEU A 65 -16.75 -42.96 -62.82
N TYR A 66 -16.39 -42.14 -61.83
CA TYR A 66 -16.17 -42.59 -60.47
C TYR A 66 -17.44 -43.24 -59.89
N GLU A 67 -18.60 -42.59 -60.02
CA GLU A 67 -19.90 -43.14 -59.59
C GLU A 67 -20.22 -44.47 -60.29
N PHE A 68 -20.04 -44.53 -61.61
CA PHE A 68 -20.27 -45.74 -62.40
C PHE A 68 -19.35 -46.90 -61.98
N PHE A 69 -18.05 -46.64 -61.81
CA PHE A 69 -17.09 -47.67 -61.41
C PHE A 69 -17.26 -48.07 -59.94
N SER A 70 -17.70 -47.16 -59.07
CA SER A 70 -18.09 -47.48 -57.69
C SER A 70 -19.29 -48.42 -57.67
N GLU A 71 -20.26 -48.21 -58.56
CA GLU A 71 -21.37 -49.15 -58.79
C GLU A 71 -20.92 -50.52 -59.32
N LEU A 72 -19.66 -50.70 -59.73
CA LEU A 72 -19.04 -51.97 -60.12
C LEU A 72 -18.13 -52.58 -59.05
N ASP A 73 -18.21 -52.11 -57.80
CA ASP A 73 -17.37 -52.53 -56.65
C ASP A 73 -15.89 -52.13 -56.77
N ILE A 74 -15.58 -51.08 -57.54
CA ILE A 74 -14.26 -50.44 -57.47
C ILE A 74 -14.26 -49.49 -56.28
N SER A 75 -13.16 -49.48 -55.53
CA SER A 75 -13.02 -48.71 -54.29
C SER A 75 -11.76 -47.84 -54.31
N ASN A 76 -11.72 -46.77 -53.51
CA ASN A 76 -10.49 -46.00 -53.31
C ASN A 76 -9.46 -46.80 -52.53
N PHE A 77 -9.94 -47.53 -51.54
CA PHE A 77 -9.17 -48.37 -50.67
C PHE A 77 -10.12 -49.43 -50.13
N LEU A 78 -9.65 -50.65 -50.01
CA LEU A 78 -10.36 -51.76 -49.40
C LEU A 78 -9.29 -52.68 -48.87
N PHE A 79 -9.31 -52.94 -47.56
CA PHE A 79 -8.41 -53.92 -46.99
C PHE A 79 -9.00 -55.31 -47.27
N PRO A 80 -8.34 -56.21 -48.02
CA PRO A 80 -8.86 -57.55 -48.25
C PRO A 80 -8.62 -58.41 -47.00
N ILE A 81 -9.50 -58.25 -45.99
CA ILE A 81 -9.40 -58.94 -44.69
C ILE A 81 -9.40 -60.47 -44.85
N ASN A 82 -10.04 -60.98 -45.91
CA ASN A 82 -10.28 -62.42 -46.06
C ASN A 82 -9.07 -63.21 -46.64
N ASN A 83 -8.04 -62.54 -47.16
CA ASN A 83 -6.89 -63.20 -47.82
C ASN A 83 -5.51 -62.80 -47.24
N PHE A 84 -5.47 -62.01 -46.15
CA PHE A 84 -4.23 -61.53 -45.55
C PHE A 84 -3.78 -62.40 -44.37
N THR A 85 -2.51 -62.79 -44.36
CA THR A 85 -1.83 -63.24 -43.12
C THR A 85 -1.43 -62.01 -42.31
N TYR A 86 -1.52 -62.08 -40.98
CA TYR A 86 -1.06 -61.03 -40.05
C TYR A 86 0.36 -60.50 -40.34
N GLU A 87 1.19 -61.30 -41.00
CA GLU A 87 2.53 -60.95 -41.48
C GLU A 87 2.55 -59.82 -42.52
N GLN A 88 1.57 -59.75 -43.41
CA GLN A 88 1.52 -58.74 -44.46
C GLN A 88 1.09 -57.36 -43.89
N PHE A 89 0.18 -57.35 -42.91
CA PHE A 89 -0.17 -56.12 -42.18
C PHE A 89 0.99 -55.64 -41.29
N ASN A 90 1.69 -56.57 -40.63
CA ASN A 90 2.94 -56.26 -39.93
C ASN A 90 3.99 -55.61 -40.82
N SER A 91 4.10 -56.08 -42.07
CA SER A 91 5.01 -55.50 -43.06
C SER A 91 4.62 -54.07 -43.45
N LEU A 92 3.31 -53.77 -43.48
CA LEU A 92 2.81 -52.42 -43.72
C LEU A 92 3.12 -51.48 -42.54
N ILE A 93 2.91 -51.91 -41.29
CA ILE A 93 3.19 -51.07 -40.11
C ILE A 93 4.70 -50.85 -39.91
N LYS A 94 5.51 -51.92 -39.92
CA LYS A 94 6.92 -51.89 -39.47
C LYS A 94 7.84 -51.06 -40.38
N ILE A 95 7.43 -50.80 -41.63
CA ILE A 95 8.24 -50.13 -42.65
C ILE A 95 7.82 -48.65 -42.83
N GLN A 96 6.71 -48.22 -42.24
CA GLN A 96 6.06 -46.95 -42.61
C GLN A 96 6.31 -45.81 -41.62
N SER A 97 6.48 -44.59 -42.15
CA SER A 97 6.59 -43.35 -41.38
C SER A 97 5.25 -43.01 -40.69
N ILE A 98 5.30 -42.10 -39.71
CA ILE A 98 4.09 -41.59 -39.02
C ILE A 98 3.06 -41.04 -40.03
N SER A 99 3.53 -40.32 -41.07
CA SER A 99 2.69 -39.79 -42.14
C SER A 99 1.92 -40.88 -42.90
N MET A 100 2.55 -42.03 -43.17
CA MET A 100 1.87 -43.14 -43.84
C MET A 100 0.87 -43.84 -42.93
N ASN A 101 1.18 -44.00 -41.64
CA ASN A 101 0.23 -44.55 -40.68
C ASN A 101 -1.00 -43.64 -40.48
N LYS A 102 -0.87 -42.31 -40.63
CA LYS A 102 -2.04 -41.40 -40.71
C LYS A 102 -2.95 -41.75 -41.88
N LYS A 103 -2.38 -41.95 -43.07
CA LYS A 103 -3.14 -42.36 -44.26
C LYS A 103 -3.78 -43.73 -44.07
N LEU A 104 -3.05 -44.68 -43.49
CA LEU A 104 -3.56 -46.03 -43.20
C LEU A 104 -4.76 -45.98 -42.26
N PHE A 105 -4.70 -45.18 -41.20
CA PHE A 105 -5.79 -45.03 -40.24
C PHE A 105 -7.05 -44.44 -40.91
N LEU A 106 -6.90 -43.36 -41.69
CA LEU A 106 -8.03 -42.75 -42.42
C LEU A 106 -8.65 -43.73 -43.41
N ALA A 107 -7.83 -44.48 -44.14
CA ALA A 107 -8.30 -45.46 -45.11
C ALA A 107 -9.03 -46.64 -44.44
N LEU A 108 -8.57 -47.10 -43.27
CA LEU A 108 -9.27 -48.09 -42.45
C LEU A 108 -10.59 -47.56 -41.90
N GLN A 109 -10.63 -46.31 -41.45
CA GLN A 109 -11.86 -45.67 -40.98
C GLN A 109 -12.93 -45.57 -42.08
N GLU A 110 -12.56 -45.16 -43.29
CA GLU A 110 -13.48 -45.04 -44.43
C GLU A 110 -14.07 -46.40 -44.84
N THR A 111 -13.27 -47.46 -44.74
CA THR A 111 -13.68 -48.81 -45.16
C THR A 111 -14.43 -49.59 -44.08
N TYR A 112 -14.30 -49.17 -42.82
CA TYR A 112 -14.92 -49.84 -41.67
C TYR A 112 -16.44 -49.95 -41.76
N ILE A 113 -17.11 -48.90 -42.25
CA ILE A 113 -18.59 -48.85 -42.34
C ILE A 113 -19.14 -49.91 -43.31
N ASN A 114 -18.36 -50.32 -44.31
CA ASN A 114 -18.80 -51.21 -45.37
C ASN A 114 -18.58 -52.70 -45.07
N PHE A 115 -17.92 -53.07 -43.96
CA PHE A 115 -17.57 -54.45 -43.65
C PHE A 115 -17.65 -54.78 -42.15
N HIS A 116 -18.16 -55.97 -41.83
CA HIS A 116 -17.92 -56.59 -40.53
C HIS A 116 -16.46 -57.05 -40.47
N ILE A 117 -15.58 -56.18 -39.97
CA ILE A 117 -14.21 -56.59 -39.63
C ILE A 117 -14.28 -57.77 -38.65
N ASN A 118 -13.50 -58.82 -38.90
CA ASN A 118 -13.39 -59.97 -38.00
C ASN A 118 -12.85 -59.49 -36.62
N GLU A 119 -13.53 -59.87 -35.54
CA GLU A 119 -13.17 -59.53 -34.16
C GLU A 119 -11.70 -59.85 -33.83
N LEU A 120 -11.15 -60.92 -34.41
CA LEU A 120 -9.73 -61.29 -34.29
C LEU A 120 -8.79 -60.23 -34.88
N PHE A 121 -9.14 -59.66 -36.04
CA PHE A 121 -8.36 -58.61 -36.67
C PHE A 121 -8.47 -57.30 -35.89
N LEU A 122 -9.66 -56.97 -35.38
CA LEU A 122 -9.85 -55.80 -34.52
C LEU A 122 -9.01 -55.88 -33.24
N ASN A 123 -8.99 -57.02 -32.56
CA ASN A 123 -8.14 -57.23 -31.38
C ASN A 123 -6.65 -57.13 -31.73
N TYR A 124 -6.26 -57.64 -32.90
CA TYR A 124 -4.90 -57.49 -33.38
C TYR A 124 -4.52 -56.02 -33.65
N LEU A 125 -5.43 -55.22 -34.21
CA LEU A 125 -5.23 -53.77 -34.40
C LEU A 125 -5.05 -53.04 -33.07
N LYS A 126 -5.77 -53.43 -32.01
CA LYS A 126 -5.66 -52.85 -30.67
C LYS A 126 -4.27 -53.05 -30.05
N GLU A 127 -3.72 -54.25 -30.21
CA GLU A 127 -2.43 -54.64 -29.64
C GLU A 127 -1.22 -54.20 -30.49
N SER A 128 -1.46 -53.75 -31.73
CA SER A 128 -0.40 -53.32 -32.66
C SER A 128 0.03 -51.87 -32.42
N ILE A 129 1.32 -51.57 -32.61
CA ILE A 129 1.90 -50.22 -32.51
C ILE A 129 1.85 -49.55 -33.88
N TRP A 130 0.78 -48.82 -34.18
CA TRP A 130 0.58 -48.22 -35.51
C TRP A 130 -0.24 -46.95 -35.50
N ILE A 131 -0.89 -46.61 -34.39
CA ILE A 131 -1.74 -45.43 -34.32
C ILE A 131 -0.83 -44.22 -34.15
N PRO A 132 -0.88 -43.23 -35.07
CA PRO A 132 -0.06 -42.04 -34.96
C PRO A 132 -0.59 -41.14 -33.84
N THR A 133 0.30 -40.74 -32.96
CA THR A 133 -0.03 -39.97 -31.76
C THR A 133 0.89 -38.78 -31.60
N ILE A 134 0.37 -37.79 -30.88
CA ILE A 134 1.08 -36.59 -30.46
C ILE A 134 0.94 -36.44 -28.94
N GLN A 135 2.08 -36.29 -28.27
CA GLN A 135 2.14 -35.94 -26.86
C GLN A 135 2.88 -34.63 -26.71
N ILE A 136 2.31 -33.71 -25.93
CA ILE A 136 2.89 -32.41 -25.63
C ILE A 136 3.38 -32.43 -24.19
N PHE A 137 4.55 -31.87 -23.93
CA PHE A 137 5.04 -31.68 -22.57
C PHE A 137 5.90 -30.42 -22.50
N TYR A 138 6.04 -29.93 -21.28
CA TYR A 138 6.80 -28.72 -20.99
C TYR A 138 8.12 -29.09 -20.31
N SER A 139 9.18 -28.40 -20.70
CA SER A 139 10.46 -28.40 -20.00
C SER A 139 10.83 -26.99 -19.60
N TYR A 140 11.54 -26.85 -18.48
CA TYR A 140 12.07 -25.57 -18.05
C TYR A 140 13.52 -25.42 -18.49
N ASN A 141 13.82 -24.37 -19.25
CA ASN A 141 15.18 -24.02 -19.62
C ASN A 141 15.76 -23.07 -18.58
N GLU A 142 16.68 -23.58 -17.75
CA GLU A 142 17.31 -22.81 -16.67
C GLU A 142 18.13 -21.62 -17.17
N GLN A 143 18.70 -21.69 -18.38
CA GLN A 143 19.58 -20.64 -18.90
C GLN A 143 18.81 -19.37 -19.25
N ASN A 144 17.61 -19.53 -19.80
CA ASN A 144 16.80 -18.41 -20.28
C ASN A 144 15.59 -18.13 -19.39
N ASN A 145 15.37 -18.92 -18.33
CA ASN A 145 14.22 -18.83 -17.43
C ASN A 145 12.87 -18.90 -18.17
N LEU A 146 12.80 -19.75 -19.21
CA LEU A 146 11.61 -19.91 -20.07
C LEU A 146 11.10 -21.35 -20.04
N ILE A 147 9.78 -21.49 -20.21
CA ILE A 147 9.12 -22.78 -20.37
C ILE A 147 9.04 -23.09 -21.87
N GLU A 148 9.63 -24.22 -22.27
CA GLU A 148 9.66 -24.68 -23.66
C GLU A 148 8.59 -25.74 -23.90
N LEU A 149 7.92 -25.65 -25.05
CA LEU A 149 6.92 -26.62 -25.49
C LEU A 149 7.58 -27.64 -26.40
N ASN A 150 7.51 -28.91 -26.00
CA ASN A 150 8.01 -30.03 -26.78
C ASN A 150 6.85 -30.90 -27.29
N LYS A 151 7.00 -31.43 -28.51
CA LYS A 151 6.04 -32.34 -29.14
C LYS A 151 6.73 -33.63 -29.52
N ILE A 152 6.23 -34.76 -29.03
CA ILE A 152 6.66 -36.09 -29.46
C ILE A 152 5.60 -36.68 -30.37
N TYR A 153 6.02 -37.02 -31.58
CA TYR A 153 5.22 -37.79 -32.53
C TYR A 153 5.71 -39.24 -32.51
N LYS A 154 4.82 -40.19 -32.23
CA LYS A 154 5.15 -41.63 -32.22
C LYS A 154 3.97 -42.46 -32.68
N LEU A 155 4.26 -43.70 -33.06
CA LEU A 155 3.24 -44.74 -33.23
C LEU A 155 3.03 -45.42 -31.88
N ASP A 156 1.78 -45.71 -31.53
CA ASP A 156 1.42 -46.40 -30.30
C ASP A 156 0.27 -47.40 -30.51
N LYS A 157 -0.01 -48.19 -29.49
CA LYS A 157 -1.19 -49.07 -29.40
C LYS A 157 -2.42 -48.28 -28.97
N SER A 158 -3.63 -48.80 -29.19
CA SER A 158 -4.86 -48.00 -28.97
C SER A 158 -5.11 -47.60 -27.51
N ASN A 159 -4.52 -48.29 -26.55
CA ASN A 159 -4.70 -48.02 -25.13
C ASN A 159 -4.22 -46.61 -24.74
N ASN A 160 -5.04 -45.89 -23.97
CA ASN A 160 -4.76 -44.55 -23.44
C ASN A 160 -4.50 -43.47 -24.51
N ILE A 161 -5.00 -43.67 -25.74
CA ILE A 161 -5.01 -42.64 -26.78
C ILE A 161 -6.35 -41.92 -26.75
N TYR A 162 -6.30 -40.60 -26.65
CA TYR A 162 -7.47 -39.75 -26.55
C TYR A 162 -7.80 -39.07 -27.88
N ILE A 163 -9.09 -38.97 -28.17
CA ILE A 163 -9.61 -38.13 -29.24
C ILE A 163 -9.68 -36.70 -28.70
N LYS A 164 -9.27 -35.73 -29.51
CA LYS A 164 -9.26 -34.32 -29.13
C LYS A 164 -10.70 -33.76 -29.14
N THR A 165 -11.38 -33.88 -28.00
CA THR A 165 -12.70 -33.27 -27.76
C THR A 165 -12.58 -32.07 -26.83
N LYS A 166 -13.53 -31.13 -26.91
CA LYS A 166 -13.54 -29.94 -26.05
C LYS A 166 -13.46 -30.28 -24.55
N GLN A 167 -14.19 -31.31 -24.12
CA GLN A 167 -14.17 -31.75 -22.73
C GLN A 167 -12.79 -32.29 -22.32
N ILE A 168 -12.19 -33.13 -23.16
CA ILE A 168 -10.87 -33.71 -22.92
C ILE A 168 -9.80 -32.61 -22.89
N GLU A 169 -9.85 -31.65 -23.82
CA GLU A 169 -8.92 -30.52 -23.84
C GLU A 169 -9.04 -29.64 -22.59
N GLN A 170 -10.26 -29.39 -22.11
CA GLN A 170 -10.50 -28.56 -20.94
C GLN A 170 -10.03 -29.22 -19.64
N LEU A 171 -10.12 -30.56 -19.54
CA LEU A 171 -9.82 -31.30 -18.31
C LEU A 171 -8.43 -31.95 -18.29
N PHE A 172 -7.95 -32.49 -19.40
CA PHE A 172 -6.66 -33.16 -19.47
C PHE A 172 -5.61 -32.35 -20.23
N GLY A 173 -6.01 -31.32 -20.99
CA GLY A 173 -5.08 -30.36 -21.59
C GLY A 173 -3.97 -31.05 -22.37
N GLN A 174 -2.71 -30.69 -22.12
CA GLN A 174 -1.55 -31.33 -22.75
C GLN A 174 -1.04 -32.58 -22.02
N HIS A 175 -1.66 -32.99 -20.92
CA HIS A 175 -1.13 -34.00 -20.00
C HIS A 175 -1.37 -35.45 -20.43
N ILE A 176 -1.91 -35.65 -21.63
CA ILE A 176 -2.29 -36.94 -22.20
C ILE A 176 -1.79 -37.07 -23.64
N GLN A 177 -1.88 -38.28 -24.16
CA GLN A 177 -1.49 -38.60 -25.53
C GLN A 177 -2.70 -38.56 -26.45
N TYR A 178 -2.68 -37.67 -27.43
CA TYR A 178 -3.74 -37.53 -28.42
C TYR A 178 -3.42 -38.32 -29.68
N ILE A 179 -4.47 -38.73 -30.39
CA ILE A 179 -4.33 -39.16 -31.78
C ILE A 179 -3.94 -37.96 -32.67
N ASP A 180 -2.97 -38.16 -33.55
CA ASP A 180 -2.44 -37.13 -34.45
C ASP A 180 -3.15 -37.15 -35.82
N ILE A 181 -4.48 -37.25 -35.78
CA ILE A 181 -5.39 -37.30 -36.94
C ILE A 181 -6.69 -36.57 -36.59
N ASP A 182 -7.21 -35.80 -37.54
CA ASP A 182 -8.56 -35.25 -37.46
C ASP A 182 -9.60 -36.34 -37.73
N ILE A 183 -10.24 -36.83 -36.66
CA ILE A 183 -11.19 -37.95 -36.71
C ILE A 183 -12.61 -37.42 -36.56
N ASP A 184 -13.55 -38.04 -37.29
CA ASP A 184 -14.97 -37.87 -37.01
C ASP A 184 -15.28 -38.48 -35.64
N ILE A 185 -15.79 -37.66 -34.72
CA ILE A 185 -16.14 -38.04 -33.34
C ILE A 185 -17.17 -39.20 -33.32
N ASN A 186 -17.95 -39.38 -34.39
CA ASN A 186 -18.92 -40.47 -34.54
C ASN A 186 -18.36 -41.73 -35.23
N SER A 187 -17.06 -41.77 -35.51
CA SER A 187 -16.39 -42.92 -36.13
C SER A 187 -16.61 -44.19 -35.29
N SER A 188 -17.35 -45.16 -35.84
CA SER A 188 -17.52 -46.48 -35.23
C SER A 188 -16.19 -47.20 -35.10
N PHE A 189 -15.30 -47.03 -36.09
CA PHE A 189 -13.94 -47.57 -36.06
C PHE A 189 -13.13 -47.08 -34.86
N ALA A 190 -13.16 -45.75 -34.60
CA ALA A 190 -12.44 -45.16 -33.47
C ALA A 190 -12.95 -45.68 -32.11
N ASN A 191 -14.25 -45.93 -32.00
CA ASN A 191 -14.84 -46.53 -30.79
C ASN A 191 -14.42 -48.00 -30.64
N ASP A 192 -14.52 -48.77 -31.72
CA ASP A 192 -14.29 -50.20 -31.69
C ASP A 192 -12.82 -50.55 -31.50
N ILE A 193 -11.88 -49.71 -31.97
CA ILE A 193 -10.45 -49.84 -31.69
C ILE A 193 -10.07 -49.38 -30.26
N GLY A 194 -10.98 -48.69 -29.54
CA GLY A 194 -10.80 -48.32 -28.14
C GLY A 194 -10.15 -46.96 -27.90
N LEU A 195 -10.27 -46.01 -28.84
CA LEU A 195 -9.87 -44.63 -28.57
C LEU A 195 -10.79 -43.98 -27.55
N ILE A 196 -10.22 -43.18 -26.64
CA ILE A 196 -10.96 -42.56 -25.54
C ILE A 196 -11.57 -41.24 -26.02
N LYS A 197 -12.89 -41.15 -26.02
CA LYS A 197 -13.66 -39.94 -26.41
C LYS A 197 -14.44 -39.29 -25.28
N HIS A 198 -14.67 -40.01 -24.19
CA HIS A 198 -15.38 -39.53 -23.00
C HIS A 198 -14.54 -39.83 -21.77
N ILE A 199 -14.58 -38.93 -20.79
CA ILE A 199 -13.87 -39.04 -19.51
C ILE A 199 -14.92 -39.12 -18.41
N THR A 200 -14.71 -40.00 -17.43
CA THR A 200 -15.51 -40.11 -16.21
C THR A 200 -14.86 -39.35 -15.04
N LEU A 201 -15.61 -39.10 -13.97
CA LEU A 201 -15.05 -38.51 -12.75
C LEU A 201 -13.86 -39.33 -12.21
N VAL A 202 -13.94 -40.67 -12.26
CA VAL A 202 -12.86 -41.56 -11.80
C VAL A 202 -11.57 -41.31 -12.58
N ASP A 203 -11.68 -41.14 -13.90
CA ASP A 203 -10.53 -40.84 -14.75
C ASP A 203 -9.91 -39.49 -14.36
N VAL A 204 -10.73 -38.45 -14.13
CA VAL A 204 -10.26 -37.12 -13.72
C VAL A 204 -9.53 -37.17 -12.38
N ILE A 205 -10.10 -37.84 -11.38
CA ILE A 205 -9.47 -37.96 -10.07
C ILE A 205 -8.16 -38.77 -10.16
N SER A 206 -8.15 -39.87 -10.90
CA SER A 206 -6.94 -40.68 -11.08
C SER A 206 -5.79 -39.88 -11.71
N MET A 207 -6.12 -39.04 -12.71
CA MET A 207 -5.17 -38.19 -13.40
C MET A 207 -4.67 -37.05 -12.48
N LEU A 208 -5.58 -36.38 -11.76
CA LEU A 208 -5.22 -35.35 -10.79
C LEU A 208 -4.27 -35.90 -9.72
N LEU A 209 -4.57 -37.07 -9.15
CA LEU A 209 -3.72 -37.70 -8.14
C LEU A 209 -2.35 -38.08 -8.70
N ASN A 210 -2.28 -38.49 -9.98
CA ASN A 210 -1.01 -38.72 -10.64
C ASN A 210 -0.19 -37.42 -10.77
N TRP A 211 -0.83 -36.29 -11.11
CA TRP A 211 -0.17 -34.99 -11.16
C TRP A 211 0.32 -34.52 -9.79
N CYS A 212 -0.43 -34.80 -8.73
CA CYS A 212 -0.07 -34.46 -7.35
C CYS A 212 1.22 -35.14 -6.87
N ASN A 213 1.60 -36.28 -7.47
CA ASN A 213 2.84 -36.97 -7.13
C ASN A 213 4.09 -36.31 -7.73
N ASN A 214 3.93 -35.39 -8.69
CA ASN A 214 5.05 -34.68 -9.28
C ASN A 214 5.51 -33.54 -8.37
N SER A 215 6.82 -33.39 -8.20
CA SER A 215 7.39 -32.26 -7.44
C SER A 215 7.17 -30.90 -8.13
N ILE A 216 7.15 -30.90 -9.47
CA ILE A 216 6.89 -29.74 -10.31
C ILE A 216 5.83 -30.13 -11.34
N PHE A 217 4.80 -29.30 -11.46
CA PHE A 217 3.74 -29.46 -12.44
C PHE A 217 3.64 -28.20 -13.32
N TYR A 218 3.46 -28.42 -14.62
CA TYR A 218 3.40 -27.35 -15.63
C TYR A 218 2.00 -27.26 -16.17
N THR A 219 1.27 -26.21 -15.83
CA THR A 219 -0.11 -26.06 -16.28
C THR A 219 -0.52 -24.59 -16.25
N SER A 220 -1.71 -24.27 -16.76
CA SER A 220 -2.29 -22.94 -16.63
C SER A 220 -3.26 -22.88 -15.46
N ILE A 221 -3.49 -21.67 -14.92
CA ILE A 221 -4.49 -21.49 -13.87
C ILE A 221 -5.89 -21.81 -14.40
N SER A 222 -6.19 -21.42 -15.64
CA SER A 222 -7.46 -21.73 -16.31
C SER A 222 -7.72 -23.23 -16.41
N HIS A 223 -6.69 -24.03 -16.69
CA HIS A 223 -6.83 -25.49 -16.70
C HIS A 223 -7.20 -26.03 -15.30
N MET A 224 -6.52 -25.57 -14.25
CA MET A 224 -6.85 -25.99 -12.89
C MET A 224 -8.24 -25.52 -12.44
N GLN A 225 -8.68 -24.32 -12.86
CA GLN A 225 -10.03 -23.84 -12.63
C GLN A 225 -11.07 -24.80 -13.24
N ASN A 226 -10.87 -25.27 -14.47
CA ASN A 226 -11.75 -26.25 -15.10
C ASN A 226 -11.79 -27.58 -14.32
N ILE A 227 -10.65 -28.05 -13.82
CA ILE A 227 -10.58 -29.26 -12.98
C ILE A 227 -11.40 -29.09 -11.69
N TYR A 228 -11.19 -28.00 -10.95
CA TYR A 228 -11.92 -27.77 -9.71
C TYR A 228 -13.43 -27.60 -9.94
N GLN A 229 -13.80 -26.91 -11.03
CA GLN A 229 -15.20 -26.77 -11.43
C GLN A 229 -15.83 -28.14 -11.72
N TYR A 230 -15.14 -28.99 -12.50
CA TYR A 230 -15.65 -30.30 -12.86
C TYR A 230 -15.79 -31.22 -11.63
N ILE A 231 -14.82 -31.22 -10.72
CA ILE A 231 -14.89 -31.98 -9.48
C ILE A 231 -16.06 -31.48 -8.63
N TYR A 232 -16.23 -30.16 -8.49
CA TYR A 232 -17.35 -29.57 -7.76
C TYR A 232 -18.72 -29.98 -8.33
N GLU A 233 -18.88 -29.98 -9.65
CA GLU A 233 -20.16 -30.30 -10.30
C GLU A 233 -20.51 -31.79 -10.28
N ASN A 234 -19.52 -32.69 -10.22
CA ASN A 234 -19.74 -34.12 -10.45
C ASN A 234 -19.45 -35.01 -9.23
N MET A 235 -18.69 -34.55 -8.23
CA MET A 235 -18.33 -35.33 -7.04
C MET A 235 -19.31 -35.09 -5.90
N ASN A 236 -19.59 -36.12 -5.10
CA ASN A 236 -20.40 -35.93 -3.89
C ASN A 236 -19.61 -35.23 -2.78
N ILE A 237 -20.32 -34.48 -1.93
CA ILE A 237 -19.70 -33.62 -0.90
C ILE A 237 -18.85 -34.41 0.10
N ASN A 238 -19.21 -35.65 0.43
CA ASN A 238 -18.48 -36.46 1.41
C ASN A 238 -17.14 -36.95 0.83
N GLU A 239 -17.16 -37.52 -0.38
CA GLU A 239 -15.95 -37.92 -1.11
C GLU A 239 -15.04 -36.73 -1.38
N LEU A 240 -15.61 -35.58 -1.72
CA LEU A 240 -14.86 -34.35 -1.96
C LEU A 240 -14.14 -33.88 -0.69
N ARG A 241 -14.81 -33.89 0.47
CA ARG A 241 -14.20 -33.56 1.76
C ARG A 241 -13.08 -34.53 2.12
N ASP A 242 -13.29 -35.83 1.90
CA ASP A 242 -12.26 -36.84 2.14
C ASP A 242 -11.05 -36.62 1.21
N LEU A 243 -11.27 -36.33 -0.07
CA LEU A 243 -10.21 -36.03 -1.03
C LEU A 243 -9.40 -34.80 -0.62
N ILE A 244 -10.07 -33.69 -0.30
CA ILE A 244 -9.46 -32.42 0.09
C ILE A 244 -8.61 -32.56 1.36
N ASN A 245 -9.13 -33.27 2.37
CA ASN A 245 -8.45 -33.42 3.65
C ASN A 245 -7.27 -34.40 3.59
N THR A 246 -7.32 -35.40 2.72
CA THR A 246 -6.30 -36.46 2.66
C THR A 246 -5.24 -36.26 1.58
N LYS A 247 -5.49 -35.46 0.55
CA LYS A 247 -4.61 -35.30 -0.61
C LYS A 247 -4.18 -33.85 -0.79
N SER A 248 -3.00 -33.65 -1.37
CA SER A 248 -2.50 -32.34 -1.76
C SER A 248 -3.00 -32.03 -3.17
N ILE A 249 -4.19 -31.46 -3.30
CA ILE A 249 -4.85 -31.24 -4.61
C ILE A 249 -4.84 -29.78 -5.06
N PHE A 250 -4.41 -28.84 -4.21
CA PHE A 250 -4.42 -27.42 -4.55
C PHE A 250 -3.13 -27.04 -5.26
N PHE A 251 -3.24 -26.75 -6.56
CA PHE A 251 -2.14 -26.23 -7.35
C PHE A 251 -1.81 -24.79 -6.96
N VAL A 252 -0.53 -24.52 -6.73
CA VAL A 252 0.01 -23.18 -6.49
C VAL A 252 1.20 -22.91 -7.41
N PRO A 253 1.19 -21.84 -8.21
CA PRO A 253 2.28 -21.50 -9.10
C PRO A 253 3.47 -20.89 -8.34
N TYR A 254 4.70 -21.11 -8.82
CA TYR A 254 5.90 -20.47 -8.27
C TYR A 254 6.08 -19.01 -8.72
N SER A 255 5.34 -18.59 -9.75
CA SER A 255 5.38 -17.23 -10.29
C SER A 255 3.99 -16.79 -10.68
N SER A 256 3.63 -15.54 -10.37
CA SER A 256 2.41 -14.91 -10.83
C SER A 256 2.51 -14.56 -12.31
N SER A 257 1.73 -15.23 -13.17
CA SER A 257 1.47 -14.75 -14.54
C SER A 257 0.32 -13.74 -14.52
N LEU A 258 0.37 -12.73 -15.39
CA LEU A 258 -0.72 -11.78 -15.63
C LEU A 258 -1.91 -12.44 -16.35
N ASN A 259 -1.69 -13.53 -17.10
CA ASN A 259 -2.72 -14.20 -17.88
C ASN A 259 -2.93 -15.64 -17.40
N HIS A 260 -4.16 -15.97 -17.00
CA HIS A 260 -4.52 -17.29 -16.47
C HIS A 260 -4.39 -18.44 -17.48
N THR A 261 -4.24 -18.14 -18.77
CA THR A 261 -4.02 -19.15 -19.83
C THR A 261 -2.56 -19.48 -20.06
N ASP A 262 -1.63 -18.68 -19.53
CA ASP A 262 -0.20 -18.94 -19.67
C ASP A 262 0.20 -20.18 -18.87
N ILE A 263 1.15 -20.94 -19.41
CA ILE A 263 1.71 -22.10 -18.72
C ILE A 263 2.66 -21.61 -17.64
N VAL A 264 2.43 -22.05 -16.42
CA VAL A 264 3.23 -21.75 -15.24
C VAL A 264 3.77 -23.03 -14.62
N ARG A 265 4.94 -22.94 -13.99
CA ARG A 265 5.46 -23.98 -13.11
C ARG A 265 4.87 -23.80 -11.71
N GLY A 266 4.50 -24.90 -11.07
CA GLY A 266 3.98 -24.88 -9.70
C GLY A 266 4.05 -26.24 -9.03
N ARG A 267 3.41 -26.35 -7.88
CA ARG A 267 3.29 -27.58 -7.11
C ARG A 267 1.90 -27.73 -6.53
N PHE A 268 1.57 -28.94 -6.10
CA PHE A 268 0.34 -29.19 -5.35
C PHE A 268 0.60 -29.15 -3.84
N VAL A 269 -0.37 -28.62 -3.10
CA VAL A 269 -0.31 -28.44 -1.63
C VAL A 269 -1.59 -28.92 -0.97
N ASN A 270 -1.52 -29.24 0.32
CA ASN A 270 -2.70 -29.65 1.09
C ASN A 270 -3.53 -28.43 1.55
N ILE A 271 -4.80 -28.65 1.90
CA ILE A 271 -5.67 -27.60 2.46
C ILE A 271 -5.07 -26.92 3.70
N SER A 272 -4.28 -27.65 4.49
CA SER A 272 -3.60 -27.10 5.66
C SER A 272 -2.51 -26.10 5.30
N GLU A 273 -1.98 -26.08 4.07
CA GLU A 273 -0.91 -25.19 3.59
C GLU A 273 -1.44 -23.97 2.83
N VAL A 274 -2.75 -23.68 2.83
CA VAL A 274 -3.33 -22.58 2.04
C VAL A 274 -4.25 -21.67 2.83
N TYR A 275 -4.24 -20.39 2.43
CA TYR A 275 -5.23 -19.39 2.79
C TYR A 275 -5.84 -18.77 1.55
N TRP A 276 -7.05 -18.24 1.69
CA TRP A 276 -7.59 -17.39 0.64
C TRP A 276 -6.75 -16.11 0.53
N TYR A 277 -6.63 -15.35 1.61
CA TYR A 277 -5.98 -14.04 1.63
C TYR A 277 -5.37 -13.73 3.02
N ASP A 278 -4.45 -12.76 3.07
CA ASP A 278 -3.93 -12.16 4.31
C ASP A 278 -4.07 -10.64 4.26
N SER A 279 -4.92 -10.10 5.14
CA SER A 279 -5.16 -8.65 5.25
C SER A 279 -3.94 -7.80 5.54
N THR A 280 -2.89 -8.41 6.10
CA THR A 280 -1.67 -7.72 6.50
C THR A 280 -0.58 -7.76 5.42
N ASN A 281 -0.64 -8.72 4.49
CA ASN A 281 0.45 -9.11 3.58
C ASN A 281 1.80 -9.41 4.28
N LEU A 282 1.82 -9.54 5.60
CA LEU A 282 3.06 -9.69 6.37
C LEU A 282 3.62 -11.10 6.24
N PHE A 283 2.78 -12.11 6.02
CA PHE A 283 3.26 -13.47 5.73
C PHE A 283 4.07 -13.52 4.44
N ILE A 284 3.69 -12.76 3.41
CA ILE A 284 4.49 -12.63 2.18
C ILE A 284 5.78 -11.84 2.47
N LYS A 285 5.67 -10.69 3.17
CA LYS A 285 6.81 -9.82 3.49
C LYS A 285 7.92 -10.57 4.23
N TYR A 286 7.55 -11.41 5.20
CA TYR A 286 8.48 -12.16 6.03
C TYR A 286 8.73 -13.60 5.56
N SER A 287 8.18 -14.00 4.40
CA SER A 287 8.25 -15.38 3.89
C SER A 287 9.68 -15.94 3.78
N SER A 288 10.67 -15.12 3.44
CA SER A 288 12.08 -15.54 3.33
C SER A 288 12.76 -15.80 4.68
N LEU A 289 12.25 -15.19 5.76
CA LEU A 289 12.79 -15.27 7.12
C LEU A 289 12.00 -16.26 8.00
N LEU A 290 10.75 -16.53 7.65
CA LEU A 290 9.88 -17.49 8.34
C LEU A 290 10.28 -18.93 8.00
N LYS A 291 10.81 -19.65 8.99
CA LYS A 291 10.82 -21.14 8.97
C LYS A 291 9.45 -21.73 9.34
N ILE A 292 8.50 -20.88 9.71
CA ILE A 292 7.32 -21.21 10.53
C ILE A 292 6.07 -21.05 9.66
N THR A 293 5.98 -21.84 8.60
CA THR A 293 4.83 -22.05 7.70
C THR A 293 4.93 -21.41 6.30
N ASN A 294 5.06 -22.27 5.30
CA ASN A 294 4.92 -21.94 3.88
C ASN A 294 3.44 -21.98 3.50
N HIS A 295 2.61 -21.10 4.07
CA HIS A 295 1.22 -21.02 3.61
C HIS A 295 1.13 -20.20 2.33
N TYR A 296 0.36 -20.68 1.36
CA TYR A 296 0.19 -20.01 0.08
C TYR A 296 -1.16 -19.29 0.02
N LEU A 297 -1.16 -18.08 -0.54
CA LEU A 297 -2.38 -17.31 -0.78
C LEU A 297 -2.98 -17.69 -2.14
N LEU A 298 -4.27 -17.97 -2.17
CA LEU A 298 -4.98 -18.44 -3.36
C LEU A 298 -5.79 -17.36 -4.07
N GLU A 299 -6.12 -16.26 -3.39
CA GLU A 299 -6.98 -15.20 -3.94
C GLU A 299 -6.47 -14.64 -5.26
N SER A 300 -5.15 -14.41 -5.38
CA SER A 300 -4.54 -13.87 -6.60
C SER A 300 -4.67 -14.77 -7.83
N TYR A 301 -4.92 -16.07 -7.63
CA TYR A 301 -5.00 -17.05 -8.71
C TYR A 301 -6.43 -17.51 -9.00
N TYR A 302 -7.26 -17.64 -7.97
CA TYR A 302 -8.55 -18.33 -8.06
C TYR A 302 -9.76 -17.43 -7.73
N ASN A 303 -9.61 -16.10 -7.76
CA ASN A 303 -10.66 -15.15 -7.37
C ASN A 303 -12.04 -15.42 -8.02
N GLU A 304 -12.08 -15.83 -9.29
CA GLU A 304 -13.31 -16.15 -10.01
C GLU A 304 -14.08 -17.35 -9.42
N GLN A 305 -13.39 -18.22 -8.68
CA GLN A 305 -13.95 -19.42 -8.03
C GLN A 305 -14.00 -19.27 -6.51
N LYS A 306 -14.05 -18.04 -5.99
CA LYS A 306 -14.05 -17.75 -4.55
C LYS A 306 -15.06 -18.55 -3.75
N THR A 307 -16.29 -18.69 -4.26
CA THR A 307 -17.36 -19.46 -3.60
C THR A 307 -17.03 -20.95 -3.52
N ILE A 308 -16.43 -21.53 -4.55
CA ILE A 308 -16.00 -22.94 -4.55
C ILE A 308 -14.92 -23.15 -3.49
N PHE A 309 -13.92 -22.28 -3.46
CA PHE A 309 -12.80 -22.42 -2.53
C PHE A 309 -13.20 -22.17 -1.07
N LEU A 310 -14.01 -21.15 -0.79
CA LEU A 310 -14.42 -20.80 0.57
C LEU A 310 -15.60 -21.64 1.07
N ASP A 311 -16.67 -21.76 0.30
CA ASP A 311 -17.93 -22.34 0.79
C ASP A 311 -17.95 -23.86 0.65
N ILE A 312 -17.39 -24.38 -0.44
CA ILE A 312 -17.40 -25.83 -0.74
C ILE A 312 -16.15 -26.50 -0.20
N PHE A 313 -14.98 -26.02 -0.60
CA PHE A 313 -13.69 -26.59 -0.16
C PHE A 313 -13.34 -26.19 1.28
N SER A 314 -14.06 -25.22 1.86
CA SER A 314 -13.87 -24.79 3.25
C SER A 314 -12.43 -24.31 3.54
N ILE A 315 -11.79 -23.66 2.57
CA ILE A 315 -10.47 -23.04 2.75
C ILE A 315 -10.60 -21.87 3.70
N ARG A 316 -9.64 -21.76 4.63
CA ARG A 316 -9.60 -20.68 5.61
C ARG A 316 -9.46 -19.34 4.90
N LEU A 317 -10.36 -18.41 5.23
CA LEU A 317 -10.37 -17.07 4.64
C LEU A 317 -9.08 -16.30 4.98
N ASN A 318 -8.65 -16.37 6.24
CA ASN A 318 -7.47 -15.71 6.78
C ASN A 318 -6.63 -16.67 7.64
N PRO A 319 -5.35 -16.36 7.88
CA PRO A 319 -4.55 -17.00 8.93
C PRO A 319 -5.24 -16.95 10.30
N THR A 320 -4.93 -17.91 11.16
CA THR A 320 -5.49 -17.98 12.52
C THR A 320 -4.83 -16.97 13.45
N ILE A 321 -5.50 -16.64 14.56
CA ILE A 321 -4.92 -15.80 15.62
C ILE A 321 -3.57 -16.37 16.09
N GLU A 322 -3.45 -17.69 16.22
CA GLU A 322 -2.21 -18.34 16.63
C GLU A 322 -1.07 -18.14 15.63
N GLU A 323 -1.35 -18.16 14.34
CA GLU A 323 -0.36 -17.91 13.29
C GLU A 323 0.05 -16.44 13.24
N TYR A 324 -0.89 -15.51 13.43
CA TYR A 324 -0.57 -14.10 13.58
C TYR A 324 0.29 -13.83 14.82
N ILE A 325 0.03 -14.52 15.94
CA ILE A 325 0.88 -14.46 17.14
C ILE A 325 2.28 -15.01 16.84
N ASN A 326 2.38 -16.15 16.15
CA ASN A 326 3.68 -16.72 15.78
C ASN A 326 4.47 -15.80 14.84
N LEU A 327 3.80 -15.15 13.89
CA LEU A 327 4.39 -14.12 13.03
C LEU A 327 4.87 -12.92 13.86
N LEU A 328 4.05 -12.46 14.80
CA LEU A 328 4.40 -11.35 15.68
C LEU A 328 5.61 -11.69 16.58
N VAL A 329 5.67 -12.91 17.13
CA VAL A 329 6.85 -13.41 17.87
C VAL A 329 8.09 -13.39 16.98
N HIS A 330 7.96 -13.81 15.72
CA HIS A 330 9.07 -13.75 14.78
C HIS A 330 9.52 -12.30 14.52
N ILE A 331 8.58 -11.38 14.26
CA ILE A 331 8.89 -9.95 14.07
C ILE A 331 9.58 -9.37 15.32
N SER A 332 9.12 -9.73 16.52
CA SER A 332 9.72 -9.26 17.77
C SER A 332 11.13 -9.81 18.04
N SER A 333 11.52 -10.90 17.37
CA SER A 333 12.88 -11.44 17.44
C SER A 333 13.89 -10.69 16.55
N LEU A 334 13.39 -9.84 15.65
CA LEU A 334 14.21 -9.00 14.77
C LEU A 334 14.62 -7.70 15.48
N GLU A 335 15.57 -6.98 14.89
CA GLU A 335 15.95 -5.65 15.36
C GLU A 335 14.75 -4.70 15.30
N ILE A 336 14.50 -3.99 16.41
CA ILE A 336 13.38 -3.07 16.52
C ILE A 336 13.66 -1.81 15.69
N THR A 337 12.80 -1.61 14.70
CA THR A 337 12.80 -0.47 13.77
C THR A 337 11.38 0.06 13.59
N GLU A 338 11.23 1.27 13.08
CA GLU A 338 9.90 1.84 12.79
C GLU A 338 9.03 0.90 11.93
N ASN A 339 9.63 0.24 10.93
CA ASN A 339 8.92 -0.73 10.08
C ASN A 339 8.38 -1.92 10.88
N THR A 340 9.22 -2.56 11.71
CA THR A 340 8.79 -3.71 12.53
C THR A 340 7.72 -3.32 13.55
N ILE A 341 7.76 -2.10 14.07
CA ILE A 341 6.73 -1.56 14.96
C ILE A 341 5.42 -1.43 14.18
N GLN A 342 5.42 -0.78 13.01
CA GLN A 342 4.23 -0.64 12.18
C GLN A 342 3.62 -2.00 11.80
N ASP A 343 4.46 -2.97 11.44
CA ASP A 343 4.01 -4.33 11.14
C ASP A 343 3.35 -5.01 12.35
N ALA A 344 3.93 -4.87 13.55
CA ALA A 344 3.33 -5.38 14.78
C ALA A 344 1.97 -4.72 15.09
N PHE A 345 1.86 -3.41 14.91
CA PHE A 345 0.58 -2.69 15.07
C PHE A 345 -0.47 -3.12 14.04
N LEU A 346 -0.07 -3.48 12.82
CA LEU A 346 -0.98 -4.05 11.82
C LEU A 346 -1.51 -5.42 12.29
N ILE A 347 -0.67 -6.26 12.89
CA ILE A 347 -1.12 -7.53 13.48
C ILE A 347 -2.06 -7.28 14.66
N PHE A 348 -1.74 -6.34 15.57
CA PHE A 348 -2.63 -5.99 16.68
C PHE A 348 -4.02 -5.57 16.20
N LYS A 349 -4.07 -4.71 15.18
CA LYS A 349 -5.32 -4.29 14.55
C LYS A 349 -6.10 -5.48 13.96
N THR A 350 -5.42 -6.39 13.26
CA THR A 350 -6.05 -7.57 12.64
C THR A 350 -6.60 -8.53 13.69
N ILE A 351 -5.83 -8.85 14.73
CA ILE A 351 -6.31 -9.69 15.85
C ILE A 351 -7.48 -9.01 16.57
N GLY A 352 -7.38 -7.70 16.82
CA GLY A 352 -8.46 -6.91 17.45
C GLY A 352 -9.78 -7.03 16.70
N LYS A 353 -9.76 -6.94 15.37
CA LYS A 353 -10.96 -7.15 14.52
C LYS A 353 -11.53 -8.55 14.61
N PHE A 354 -10.70 -9.59 14.64
CA PHE A 354 -11.18 -10.96 14.82
C PHE A 354 -11.87 -11.14 16.18
N CYS A 355 -11.30 -10.57 17.23
CA CYS A 355 -11.88 -10.61 18.57
C CYS A 355 -13.21 -9.83 18.70
N GLU A 356 -13.36 -8.73 17.96
CA GLU A 356 -14.60 -7.96 17.94
C GLU A 356 -15.77 -8.76 17.33
N GLN A 357 -15.48 -9.57 16.31
CA GLN A 357 -16.49 -10.40 15.64
C GLN A 357 -16.98 -11.57 16.48
N SER A 358 -16.17 -12.05 17.43
CA SER A 358 -16.41 -13.29 18.16
C SER A 358 -17.04 -13.15 19.55
N ASN A 359 -17.17 -11.92 20.08
CA ASN A 359 -18.00 -11.54 21.24
C ASN A 359 -17.95 -12.44 22.50
N ASN A 360 -16.88 -13.20 22.73
CA ASN A 360 -16.80 -14.21 23.79
C ASN A 360 -15.72 -13.91 24.85
N LEU A 361 -16.12 -13.89 26.13
CA LEU A 361 -15.22 -13.78 27.28
C LEU A 361 -14.19 -14.94 27.38
N ILE A 362 -14.53 -16.11 26.83
CA ILE A 362 -13.65 -17.28 26.81
C ILE A 362 -12.42 -17.02 25.92
N GLU A 363 -12.60 -16.31 24.81
CA GLU A 363 -11.52 -15.97 23.88
C GLU A 363 -10.55 -14.94 24.45
N LYS A 364 -11.03 -14.04 25.31
CA LYS A 364 -10.16 -13.09 26.02
C LYS A 364 -9.10 -13.80 26.86
N LYS A 365 -9.52 -14.76 27.69
CA LYS A 365 -8.58 -15.52 28.54
C LYS A 365 -7.63 -16.39 27.71
N ASP A 366 -8.15 -17.02 26.65
CA ASP A 366 -7.32 -17.84 25.75
C ASP A 366 -6.25 -16.97 25.05
N LEU A 367 -6.63 -15.81 24.52
CA LEU A 367 -5.69 -14.87 23.90
C LEU A 367 -4.63 -14.40 24.91
N GLN A 368 -5.03 -14.00 26.11
CA GLN A 368 -4.09 -13.59 27.16
C GLN A 368 -3.11 -14.69 27.53
N ASN A 369 -3.58 -15.93 27.68
CA ASN A 369 -2.72 -17.08 27.93
C ASN A 369 -1.74 -17.31 26.76
N LYS A 370 -2.21 -17.19 25.51
CA LYS A 370 -1.38 -17.30 24.32
C LYS A 370 -0.36 -16.18 24.18
N LEU A 371 -0.62 -14.98 24.69
CA LEU A 371 0.30 -13.84 24.64
C LEU A 371 1.23 -13.76 25.86
N SER A 372 0.88 -14.42 26.97
CA SER A 372 1.67 -14.41 28.20
C SER A 372 3.15 -14.78 27.95
N HIS A 373 4.05 -14.11 28.66
CA HIS A 373 5.50 -14.30 28.58
C HIS A 373 6.16 -14.01 27.21
N LYS A 374 5.40 -13.59 26.19
CA LYS A 374 5.96 -13.26 24.87
C LYS A 374 6.30 -11.77 24.81
N SER A 375 7.57 -11.45 24.57
CA SER A 375 8.05 -10.07 24.40
C SER A 375 7.69 -9.54 23.01
N ILE A 376 6.44 -9.13 22.83
CA ILE A 376 5.86 -8.77 21.52
C ILE A 376 5.29 -7.35 21.45
N PHE A 377 5.31 -6.62 22.57
CA PHE A 377 4.79 -5.26 22.63
C PHE A 377 5.92 -4.25 22.46
N PRO A 378 5.89 -3.40 21.42
CA PRO A 378 6.94 -2.41 21.20
C PRO A 378 6.71 -1.18 22.09
N THR A 379 7.75 -0.74 22.79
CA THR A 379 7.72 0.45 23.67
C THR A 379 8.30 1.70 22.99
N LYS A 380 7.98 2.89 23.53
CA LYS A 380 8.49 4.19 23.04
C LYS A 380 10.01 4.34 23.13
N ASP A 381 10.66 3.58 24.00
CA ASP A 381 12.12 3.52 24.14
C ASP A 381 12.75 2.40 23.31
N TYR A 382 12.04 1.92 22.27
CA TYR A 382 12.52 0.91 21.32
C TYR A 382 12.96 -0.39 22.00
N ARG A 383 12.06 -0.98 22.81
CA ARG A 383 12.22 -2.33 23.35
C ARG A 383 10.97 -3.17 23.09
N TRP A 384 11.15 -4.48 23.00
CA TRP A 384 10.04 -5.42 23.02
C TRP A 384 9.81 -5.90 24.46
N VAL A 385 8.57 -5.76 24.94
CA VAL A 385 8.16 -6.18 26.29
C VAL A 385 7.01 -7.17 26.23
N SER A 386 6.83 -7.90 27.31
CA SER A 386 5.74 -8.86 27.49
C SER A 386 4.60 -8.26 28.31
N LEU A 387 3.49 -8.98 28.44
CA LEU A 387 2.42 -8.59 29.36
C LEU A 387 2.87 -8.60 30.84
N ASP A 388 3.88 -9.39 31.19
CA ASP A 388 4.40 -9.47 32.57
C ASP A 388 5.10 -8.17 33.00
N ASP A 389 5.60 -7.41 32.02
CA ASP A 389 6.24 -6.11 32.23
C ASP A 389 5.23 -4.97 32.48
N ASN A 390 3.93 -5.30 32.60
CA ASN A 390 2.81 -4.38 32.82
C ASN A 390 2.86 -3.14 31.91
N PRO A 391 2.84 -3.32 30.58
CA PRO A 391 2.89 -2.19 29.68
C PRO A 391 1.68 -1.27 29.86
N LEU A 392 1.88 0.01 29.55
CA LEU A 392 0.87 1.06 29.67
C LEU A 392 0.70 1.80 28.35
N ILE A 393 -0.55 2.07 28.00
CA ILE A 393 -0.90 2.81 26.79
C ILE A 393 -0.67 4.32 27.03
N CYS A 394 0.09 4.97 26.15
CA CYS A 394 0.29 6.41 26.16
C CYS A 394 -0.93 7.17 25.64
N ASP A 395 -1.96 7.32 26.47
CA ASP A 395 -3.16 8.10 26.16
C ASP A 395 -2.99 9.61 26.41
N ASN A 396 -1.98 10.01 27.18
CA ASN A 396 -1.64 11.40 27.44
C ASN A 396 -0.13 11.63 27.28
N ASN A 397 0.26 12.42 26.28
CA ASN A 397 1.67 12.68 25.95
C ASN A 397 2.40 13.50 27.03
N ASP A 398 1.76 14.47 27.67
CA ASP A 398 2.37 15.25 28.76
C ASP A 398 2.80 14.32 29.89
N ILE A 399 1.88 13.46 30.31
CA ILE A 399 2.13 12.49 31.37
C ILE A 399 3.17 11.47 30.91
N ALA A 400 3.08 10.95 29.68
CA ALA A 400 4.03 9.99 29.13
C ALA A 400 5.47 10.53 29.14
N GLN A 401 5.69 11.80 28.78
CA GLN A 401 7.01 12.44 28.82
C GLN A 401 7.63 12.46 30.21
N LEU A 402 6.82 12.51 31.27
CA LEU A 402 7.32 12.45 32.65
C LEU A 402 7.91 11.07 32.96
N PHE A 403 7.22 10.01 32.53
CA PHE A 403 7.51 8.64 32.95
C PHE A 403 8.38 7.85 31.97
N ILE A 404 8.62 8.34 30.75
CA ILE A 404 9.32 7.62 29.67
C ILE A 404 10.75 7.15 30.01
N HIS A 405 11.41 7.78 30.98
CA HIS A 405 12.79 7.46 31.37
C HIS A 405 12.91 6.58 32.62
N ILE A 406 11.79 6.21 33.25
CA ILE A 406 11.80 5.34 34.42
C ILE A 406 11.93 3.89 33.94
N LYS A 407 13.04 3.24 34.30
CA LYS A 407 13.42 1.89 33.82
C LYS A 407 12.35 0.81 34.00
N ASN A 408 11.48 0.97 35.00
CA ASN A 408 10.45 -0.01 35.36
C ASN A 408 9.08 0.31 34.76
N ILE A 409 8.99 1.28 33.85
CA ILE A 409 7.74 1.64 33.17
C ILE A 409 7.90 1.36 31.67
N SER A 410 7.01 0.53 31.15
CA SER A 410 6.96 0.16 29.74
C SER A 410 5.82 0.90 29.07
N LEU A 411 6.14 1.90 28.25
CA LEU A 411 5.17 2.76 27.60
C LEU A 411 4.97 2.36 26.13
N ILE A 412 3.74 2.02 25.74
CA ILE A 412 3.36 1.67 24.36
C ILE A 412 2.61 2.86 23.73
N ASP A 413 2.87 3.13 22.45
CA ASP A 413 2.17 4.18 21.71
C ASP A 413 0.79 3.76 21.19
N ILE A 414 -0.04 4.74 20.82
CA ILE A 414 -1.30 4.49 20.10
C ILE A 414 -1.11 4.97 18.66
N LEU A 415 -0.77 4.05 17.73
CA LEU A 415 -0.67 4.40 16.31
C LEU A 415 -2.04 4.50 15.62
N SER A 416 -3.08 3.82 16.13
CA SER A 416 -4.45 3.94 15.63
C SER A 416 -5.48 3.53 16.67
N SER A 417 -6.70 4.09 16.57
CA SER A 417 -7.83 3.75 17.46
C SER A 417 -8.25 2.29 17.37
N ASP A 418 -8.11 1.66 16.20
CA ASP A 418 -8.49 0.27 15.97
C ASP A 418 -7.68 -0.72 16.82
N VAL A 419 -6.47 -0.34 17.23
CA VAL A 419 -5.57 -1.17 18.06
C VAL A 419 -6.03 -1.21 19.51
N LEU A 420 -6.82 -0.23 19.96
CA LEU A 420 -7.33 -0.18 21.33
C LEU A 420 -8.20 -1.40 21.67
N ILE A 421 -8.91 -1.97 20.69
CA ILE A 421 -9.70 -3.20 20.87
C ILE A 421 -8.77 -4.34 21.32
N PHE A 422 -7.65 -4.53 20.62
CA PHE A 422 -6.67 -5.55 20.98
C PHE A 422 -6.04 -5.28 22.35
N PHE A 423 -5.66 -4.04 22.65
CA PHE A 423 -5.11 -3.68 23.96
C PHE A 423 -6.11 -3.89 25.11
N ASN A 424 -7.39 -3.62 24.90
CA ASN A 424 -8.46 -3.90 25.86
C ASN A 424 -8.66 -5.41 26.09
N MET A 425 -8.53 -6.22 25.04
CA MET A 425 -8.54 -7.68 25.16
C MET A 425 -7.31 -8.19 25.93
N CYS A 426 -6.18 -7.49 25.84
CA CYS A 426 -4.96 -7.79 26.60
C CYS A 426 -4.95 -7.20 28.03
N ASP A 427 -6.00 -6.49 28.47
CA ASP A 427 -6.06 -5.77 29.75
C ASP A 427 -4.91 -4.75 29.98
N ILE A 428 -4.38 -4.19 28.90
CA ILE A 428 -3.35 -3.14 28.97
C ILE A 428 -4.04 -1.83 29.38
N LYS A 429 -3.61 -1.26 30.51
CA LYS A 429 -4.21 -0.06 31.09
C LYS A 429 -3.68 1.21 30.43
N SER A 430 -4.48 2.27 30.44
CA SER A 430 -4.01 3.58 30.03
C SER A 430 -3.12 4.21 31.10
N LEU A 431 -2.15 5.01 30.67
CA LEU A 431 -1.22 5.69 31.58
C LEU A 431 -1.96 6.69 32.46
N SER A 432 -2.82 7.53 31.88
CA SER A 432 -3.55 8.56 32.63
C SER A 432 -4.48 7.95 33.70
N SER A 433 -5.11 6.82 33.41
CA SER A 433 -5.98 6.13 34.37
C SER A 433 -5.19 5.45 35.50
N SER A 434 -3.91 5.17 35.28
CA SER A 434 -3.01 4.54 36.25
C SER A 434 -2.34 5.53 37.21
N ILE A 435 -2.50 6.84 36.98
CA ILE A 435 -1.87 7.91 37.75
C ILE A 435 -2.92 8.70 38.55
N THR A 436 -2.53 9.12 39.75
CA THR A 436 -3.20 10.13 40.56
C THR A 436 -2.37 11.41 40.56
N ILE A 437 -3.02 12.56 40.37
CA ILE A 437 -2.38 13.87 40.42
C ILE A 437 -2.80 14.53 41.74
N GLU A 438 -1.82 14.77 42.61
CA GLU A 438 -1.97 15.52 43.86
C GLU A 438 -1.32 16.90 43.68
N HIS A 439 -1.73 17.91 44.45
CA HIS A 439 -1.12 19.23 44.41
C HIS A 439 -0.71 19.72 45.80
N ILE A 440 0.47 20.34 45.89
CA ILE A 440 0.97 21.03 47.08
C ILE A 440 0.92 22.53 46.80
N ILE A 441 0.27 23.27 47.70
CA ILE A 441 0.09 24.72 47.60
C ILE A 441 0.53 25.42 48.90
N LYS A 442 0.99 26.67 48.78
CA LYS A 442 1.26 27.56 49.93
C LYS A 442 0.59 28.91 49.76
N ASN A 443 0.15 29.48 50.88
CA ASN A 443 -0.48 30.80 50.98
C ASN A 443 -1.60 31.04 49.94
N PRO A 444 -2.65 30.20 49.89
CA PRO A 444 -3.74 30.39 48.95
C PRO A 444 -4.47 31.70 49.23
N SER A 445 -4.66 32.49 48.19
CA SER A 445 -5.40 33.76 48.19
C SER A 445 -6.41 33.80 47.04
N ASN A 446 -7.43 34.66 47.14
CA ASN A 446 -8.51 34.68 46.16
C ASN A 446 -8.06 35.34 44.85
N GLY A 447 -8.29 34.68 43.72
CA GLY A 447 -8.05 35.17 42.38
C GLY A 447 -9.16 36.05 41.81
N ILE A 448 -9.90 36.84 42.62
CA ILE A 448 -11.04 37.68 42.18
C ILE A 448 -10.68 38.54 40.96
N PHE A 449 -9.49 39.13 40.95
CA PHE A 449 -9.04 39.94 39.82
C PHE A 449 -8.95 39.11 38.53
N ILE A 450 -8.40 37.89 38.59
CA ILE A 450 -8.33 36.98 37.44
C ILE A 450 -9.72 36.45 37.05
N GLN A 451 -10.58 36.23 38.03
CA GLN A 451 -11.97 35.85 37.80
C GLN A 451 -12.73 36.94 37.01
N ASN A 452 -12.56 38.21 37.39
CA ASN A 452 -13.14 39.33 36.66
C ASN A 452 -12.52 39.50 35.26
N LEU A 453 -11.20 39.33 35.16
CA LEU A 453 -10.46 39.35 33.90
C LEU A 453 -10.99 38.31 32.91
N LEU A 454 -11.21 37.08 33.35
CA LEU A 454 -11.73 36.01 32.49
C LEU A 454 -13.24 36.18 32.26
N SER A 455 -14.01 36.61 33.27
CA SER A 455 -15.45 36.81 33.17
C SER A 455 -15.87 37.71 32.00
N SER A 456 -15.08 38.73 31.64
CA SER A 456 -15.39 39.61 30.51
C SER A 456 -15.15 38.94 29.15
N LEU A 457 -14.26 37.96 29.06
CA LEU A 457 -13.86 37.31 27.80
C LEU A 457 -14.76 36.13 27.42
N ILE A 458 -15.27 35.41 28.41
CA ILE A 458 -15.90 34.08 28.25
C ILE A 458 -17.10 34.04 27.28
N PRO A 459 -18.02 35.02 27.28
CA PRO A 459 -19.13 35.02 26.33
C PRO A 459 -18.64 35.03 24.87
N TYR A 460 -17.56 35.75 24.58
CA TYR A 460 -16.95 35.82 23.25
C TYR A 460 -16.16 34.56 22.90
N VAL A 461 -15.53 33.92 23.89
CA VAL A 461 -14.89 32.60 23.71
C VAL A 461 -15.91 31.56 23.24
N GLN A 462 -17.12 31.57 23.80
CA GLN A 462 -18.20 30.67 23.38
C GLN A 462 -18.62 30.91 21.92
N LEU A 463 -18.80 32.17 21.52
CA LEU A 463 -19.15 32.54 20.15
C LEU A 463 -18.06 32.16 19.16
N PHE A 464 -16.80 32.48 19.49
CA PHE A 464 -15.63 32.18 18.67
C PHE A 464 -15.46 30.68 18.42
N MET A 465 -15.58 29.84 19.46
CA MET A 465 -15.50 28.39 19.29
C MET A 465 -16.67 27.82 18.47
N LYS A 466 -17.86 28.43 18.56
CA LYS A 466 -19.02 27.97 17.82
C LYS A 466 -18.94 28.32 16.33
N SER A 467 -18.41 29.49 15.98
CA SER A 467 -18.38 29.99 14.61
C SER A 467 -17.30 29.34 13.74
N ARG A 468 -16.31 28.69 14.35
CA ARG A 468 -15.12 28.16 13.68
C ARG A 468 -15.18 26.65 13.52
N THR A 469 -15.01 26.18 12.28
CA THR A 469 -15.01 24.76 11.94
C THR A 469 -13.90 23.98 12.66
N GLU A 470 -12.72 24.57 12.82
CA GLU A 470 -11.61 23.94 13.55
C GLU A 470 -11.91 23.68 15.04
N PHE A 471 -12.86 24.39 15.65
CA PHE A 471 -13.29 24.17 17.04
C PHE A 471 -14.55 23.30 17.16
N PHE A 472 -15.11 22.78 16.05
CA PHE A 472 -16.38 22.06 16.06
C PHE A 472 -16.41 20.91 17.06
N ASP A 473 -15.45 19.99 16.99
CA ASP A 473 -15.39 18.81 17.88
C ASP A 473 -15.16 19.21 19.35
N ALA A 474 -14.27 20.17 19.60
CA ALA A 474 -14.02 20.71 20.93
C ALA A 474 -15.29 21.36 21.50
N TYR A 475 -16.01 22.16 20.70
CA TYR A 475 -17.26 22.79 21.10
C TYR A 475 -18.35 21.76 21.39
N GLN A 476 -18.52 20.72 20.56
CA GLN A 476 -19.46 19.63 20.87
C GLN A 476 -19.11 18.91 22.17
N TRP A 477 -17.81 18.66 22.42
CA TRP A 477 -17.37 18.10 23.70
C TRP A 477 -17.72 19.00 24.88
N THR A 478 -17.54 20.33 24.79
CA THR A 478 -17.92 21.24 25.88
C THR A 478 -19.41 21.15 26.26
N LYS A 479 -20.28 20.81 25.30
CA LYS A 479 -21.71 20.54 25.56
C LYS A 479 -21.88 19.25 26.36
N SER A 480 -21.14 18.19 26.00
CA SER A 480 -21.20 16.89 26.68
C SER A 480 -20.84 16.95 28.17
N ILE A 481 -19.95 17.89 28.55
CA ILE A 481 -19.51 18.09 29.95
C ILE A 481 -20.25 19.23 30.68
N ASN A 482 -21.28 19.82 30.06
CA ASN A 482 -22.02 20.97 30.59
C ASN A 482 -21.10 22.13 31.02
N MET A 483 -20.32 22.64 30.07
CA MET A 483 -19.32 23.70 30.31
C MET A 483 -19.88 24.93 31.01
N SER A 484 -21.12 25.34 30.71
CA SER A 484 -21.76 26.48 31.38
C SER A 484 -21.87 26.27 32.90
N SER A 485 -22.25 25.07 33.34
CA SER A 485 -22.30 24.72 34.76
C SER A 485 -20.92 24.65 35.42
N LEU A 486 -19.92 24.15 34.69
CA LEU A 486 -18.52 24.10 35.15
C LEU A 486 -17.98 25.53 35.39
N LEU A 487 -18.12 26.42 34.40
CA LEU A 487 -17.68 27.81 34.50
C LEU A 487 -18.42 28.61 35.57
N MET A 488 -19.68 28.27 35.85
CA MET A 488 -20.44 28.89 36.95
C MET A 488 -19.87 28.53 38.34
N ASN A 489 -19.20 27.39 38.46
CA ASN A 489 -18.68 26.86 39.72
C ASN A 489 -17.15 26.92 39.85
N ILE A 490 -16.44 27.30 38.79
CA ILE A 490 -14.98 27.37 38.80
C ILE A 490 -14.46 28.41 39.79
N GLN A 491 -13.43 28.04 40.54
CA GLN A 491 -12.77 28.92 41.51
C GLN A 491 -11.36 29.26 41.04
N PHE A 492 -10.93 30.49 41.31
CA PHE A 492 -9.58 30.97 40.99
C PHE A 492 -8.80 31.21 42.27
N ILE A 493 -7.66 30.54 42.40
CA ILE A 493 -6.82 30.62 43.60
C ILE A 493 -5.40 31.00 43.20
N ILE A 494 -4.88 32.06 43.81
CA ILE A 494 -3.51 32.50 43.64
C ILE A 494 -2.67 31.93 44.78
N VAL A 495 -1.55 31.30 44.45
CA VAL A 495 -0.66 30.61 45.40
C VAL A 495 0.77 31.07 45.26
N ASP A 496 1.51 31.11 46.35
CA ASP A 496 2.95 31.46 46.31
C ASP A 496 3.81 30.30 45.83
N TYR A 497 3.26 29.09 45.87
CA TYR A 497 3.93 27.85 45.53
C TYR A 497 2.91 26.86 44.99
N LEU A 498 3.23 26.20 43.89
CA LEU A 498 2.40 25.18 43.25
C LEU A 498 3.27 24.04 42.75
N GLN A 499 3.10 22.86 43.34
CA GLN A 499 3.73 21.63 42.87
C GLN A 499 2.68 20.56 42.61
N LEU A 500 2.83 19.83 41.52
CA LEU A 500 2.03 18.65 41.20
C LEU A 500 2.84 17.40 41.46
N ILE A 501 2.19 16.41 42.08
CA ILE A 501 2.74 15.08 42.30
C ILE A 501 1.94 14.10 41.46
N TYR A 502 2.59 13.57 40.43
CA TYR A 502 2.08 12.48 39.61
C TYR A 502 2.49 11.15 40.23
N ARG A 503 1.55 10.40 40.79
CA ARG A 503 1.80 9.16 41.53
C ARG A 503 1.11 7.97 40.88
N PHE A 504 1.78 6.84 40.78
CA PHE A 504 1.14 5.59 40.34
C PHE A 504 0.17 5.04 41.39
N LYS A 505 -1.01 4.62 40.93
CA LYS A 505 -2.03 3.98 41.78
C LYS A 505 -1.61 2.60 42.28
N SER A 506 -0.89 1.84 41.44
CA SER A 506 -0.41 0.49 41.74
C SER A 506 0.82 0.47 42.64
N ASP A 507 1.69 1.47 42.50
CA ASP A 507 2.91 1.61 43.28
C ASP A 507 3.14 3.08 43.66
N SER A 508 2.78 3.41 44.90
CA SER A 508 2.92 4.76 45.43
C SER A 508 4.37 5.24 45.53
N SER A 509 5.37 4.36 45.43
CA SER A 509 6.79 4.71 45.43
C SER A 509 7.24 5.37 44.11
N ILE A 510 6.52 5.10 43.02
CA ILE A 510 6.76 5.70 41.72
C ILE A 510 5.96 7.00 41.64
N CYS A 511 6.63 8.12 41.91
CA CYS A 511 6.05 9.45 41.75
C CYS A 511 7.04 10.45 41.14
N ILE A 512 6.49 11.41 40.40
CA ILE A 512 7.21 12.53 39.82
C ILE A 512 6.62 13.82 40.39
N ILE A 513 7.49 14.73 40.83
CA ILE A 513 7.10 16.04 41.34
C ILE A 513 7.50 17.10 40.30
N GLN A 514 6.57 17.95 39.92
CA GLN A 514 6.82 19.09 39.04
C GLN A 514 6.33 20.39 39.66
N GLU A 515 7.14 21.44 39.52
CA GLU A 515 6.71 22.80 39.83
C GLU A 515 5.91 23.35 38.66
N GLU A 516 4.69 23.78 38.93
CA GLU A 516 3.77 24.27 37.91
C GLU A 516 3.43 25.73 38.13
N LYS A 517 3.14 26.42 37.03
CA LYS A 517 2.75 27.84 37.04
C LYS A 517 1.24 27.99 37.13
N PHE A 518 0.53 27.06 36.52
CA PHE A 518 -0.91 27.03 36.40
C PHE A 518 -1.37 25.59 36.50
N TYR A 519 -2.47 25.32 37.20
CA TYR A 519 -3.04 23.98 37.27
C TYR A 519 -4.55 24.05 37.41
N TYR A 520 -5.26 23.27 36.59
CA TYR A 520 -6.69 23.08 36.72
C TYR A 520 -6.99 21.73 37.38
N ASP A 521 -7.46 21.76 38.62
CA ASP A 521 -7.97 20.57 39.29
C ASP A 521 -9.42 20.32 38.87
N LYS A 522 -9.61 19.33 37.99
CA LYS A 522 -10.92 18.91 37.49
C LYS A 522 -11.86 18.39 38.60
N ASN A 523 -11.32 17.81 39.67
CA ASN A 523 -12.12 17.22 40.74
C ASN A 523 -12.69 18.30 41.66
N SER A 524 -11.86 19.28 42.01
CA SER A 524 -12.24 20.39 42.89
C SER A 524 -12.84 21.58 42.13
N ILE A 525 -12.71 21.61 40.79
CA ILE A 525 -13.09 22.72 39.90
C ILE A 525 -12.36 24.01 40.31
N ILE A 526 -11.05 23.89 40.56
CA ILE A 526 -10.18 24.99 41.00
C ILE A 526 -9.08 25.22 39.96
N PHE A 527 -8.91 26.47 39.54
CA PHE A 527 -7.81 26.94 38.71
C PHE A 527 -6.77 27.66 39.59
N TYR A 528 -5.66 26.99 39.84
CA TYR A 528 -4.52 27.50 40.60
C TYR A 528 -3.58 28.31 39.71
N ILE A 529 -3.13 29.45 40.23
CA ILE A 529 -2.23 30.37 39.53
C ILE A 529 -1.10 30.76 40.47
N HIS A 530 0.13 30.59 40.03
CA HIS A 530 1.29 31.03 40.80
C HIS A 530 1.38 32.57 40.85
N HIS A 531 1.58 33.15 42.03
CA HIS A 531 1.47 34.59 42.30
C HIS A 531 2.35 35.48 41.41
N GLU A 532 3.56 35.04 41.06
CA GLU A 532 4.46 35.74 40.12
C GLU A 532 3.77 36.08 38.77
N TRP A 533 2.87 35.21 38.31
CA TRP A 533 2.21 35.35 37.01
C TRP A 533 1.01 36.28 37.04
N THR A 534 0.64 36.80 38.20
CA THR A 534 -0.44 37.79 38.36
C THR A 534 0.08 39.22 38.59
N LYS A 535 1.41 39.42 38.70
CA LYS A 535 2.00 40.73 39.06
C LYS A 535 2.00 41.76 37.93
N GLN A 536 2.05 41.33 36.67
CA GLN A 536 2.18 42.23 35.51
C GLN A 536 1.28 41.74 34.37
N SER A 537 0.62 42.67 33.68
CA SER A 537 -0.30 42.37 32.57
C SER A 537 0.34 41.57 31.43
N LYS A 538 1.65 41.73 31.21
CA LYS A 538 2.40 40.95 30.21
C LYS A 538 2.35 39.42 30.42
N TYR A 539 2.05 38.96 31.65
CA TYR A 539 1.94 37.54 31.98
C TYR A 539 0.52 36.98 31.78
N TYR A 540 -0.49 37.83 31.54
CA TYR A 540 -1.87 37.37 31.36
C TYR A 540 -2.04 36.51 30.12
N ARG A 541 -1.23 36.73 29.08
CA ARG A 541 -1.10 35.82 27.94
C ARG A 541 -0.93 34.36 28.40
N ASN A 542 -0.04 34.10 29.35
CA ASN A 542 0.19 32.73 29.84
C ASN A 542 -1.02 32.17 30.61
N ILE A 543 -1.75 33.01 31.34
CA ILE A 543 -3.00 32.64 32.01
C ILE A 543 -4.04 32.25 30.96
N PHE A 544 -4.23 33.05 29.91
CA PHE A 544 -5.19 32.76 28.83
C PHE A 544 -4.88 31.45 28.11
N HIS A 545 -3.62 31.24 27.73
CA HIS A 545 -3.19 29.97 27.11
C HIS A 545 -3.38 28.77 28.03
N SER A 546 -3.07 28.90 29.33
CA SER A 546 -3.32 27.81 30.28
C SER A 546 -4.81 27.57 30.52
N PHE A 547 -5.62 28.62 30.54
CA PHE A 547 -7.06 28.54 30.75
C PHE A 547 -7.77 27.95 29.52
N ALA A 548 -7.26 28.22 28.31
CA ALA A 548 -7.75 27.64 27.06
C ALA A 548 -7.79 26.10 27.09
N ARG A 549 -6.87 25.45 27.83
CA ARG A 549 -6.82 23.99 27.98
C ARG A 549 -8.10 23.39 28.59
N ILE A 550 -8.89 24.18 29.31
CA ILE A 550 -10.17 23.71 29.90
C ILE A 550 -11.21 23.44 28.82
N PHE A 551 -11.14 24.13 27.68
CA PHE A 551 -12.13 24.06 26.60
C PHE A 551 -11.85 22.96 25.57
N ILE A 552 -10.72 22.25 25.67
CA ILE A 552 -10.25 21.34 24.63
C ILE A 552 -10.05 19.93 25.23
N PRO A 553 -10.77 18.90 24.73
CA PRO A 553 -10.77 17.54 25.31
C PRO A 553 -9.46 16.77 25.15
N TYR A 554 -8.72 17.06 24.08
CA TYR A 554 -7.48 16.38 23.70
C TYR A 554 -6.34 17.39 23.61
N HIS A 555 -5.09 16.92 23.77
CA HIS A 555 -3.92 17.79 23.69
C HIS A 555 -3.69 18.23 22.24
N ASN A 556 -4.32 19.33 21.83
CA ASN A 556 -4.12 19.96 20.54
C ASN A 556 -3.54 21.36 20.78
N ASP A 557 -2.22 21.45 20.69
CA ASP A 557 -1.47 22.68 20.97
C ASP A 557 -1.87 23.82 20.06
N ASP A 558 -2.25 23.53 18.82
CA ASP A 558 -2.67 24.55 17.84
C ASP A 558 -3.99 25.19 18.25
N LEU A 559 -5.00 24.39 18.62
CA LEU A 559 -6.29 24.90 19.10
C LEU A 559 -6.14 25.61 20.45
N ILE A 560 -5.33 25.07 21.38
CA ILE A 560 -5.05 25.71 22.68
C ILE A 560 -4.38 27.06 22.46
N CYS A 561 -3.38 27.13 21.58
CA CYS A 561 -2.68 28.36 21.25
C CYS A 561 -3.58 29.35 20.52
N SER A 562 -4.40 28.89 19.57
CA SER A 562 -5.36 29.72 18.85
C SER A 562 -6.37 30.37 19.81
N LEU A 563 -6.98 29.58 20.70
CA LEU A 563 -7.95 30.09 21.67
C LEU A 563 -7.29 30.99 22.74
N GLY A 564 -6.08 30.65 23.18
CA GLY A 564 -5.27 31.49 24.07
C GLY A 564 -4.89 32.83 23.44
N ASN A 565 -4.50 32.82 22.17
CA ASN A 565 -4.21 34.01 21.39
C ASN A 565 -5.46 34.88 21.22
N PHE A 566 -6.61 34.27 20.89
CA PHE A 566 -7.89 34.96 20.79
C PHE A 566 -8.24 35.70 22.08
N MET A 567 -8.20 35.02 23.23
CA MET A 567 -8.44 35.63 24.53
C MET A 567 -7.47 36.78 24.83
N ASN A 568 -6.19 36.62 24.45
CA ASN A 568 -5.18 37.66 24.62
C ASN A 568 -5.42 38.87 23.70
N LEU A 569 -5.85 38.66 22.45
CA LEU A 569 -6.19 39.74 21.54
C LEU A 569 -7.42 40.49 22.06
N LEU A 570 -8.51 39.77 22.35
CA LEU A 570 -9.75 40.33 22.87
C LEU A 570 -9.54 41.15 24.15
N TYR A 571 -8.66 40.70 25.04
CA TYR A 571 -8.32 41.44 26.26
C TYR A 571 -7.68 42.81 25.99
N ASN A 572 -6.93 42.94 24.89
CA ASN A 572 -6.26 44.18 24.51
C ASN A 572 -7.12 45.07 23.58
N GLU A 573 -8.32 44.63 23.22
CA GLU A 573 -9.24 45.42 22.39
C GLU A 573 -10.07 46.39 23.23
N GLU A 574 -10.38 47.55 22.65
CA GLU A 574 -11.30 48.51 23.24
C GLU A 574 -12.76 48.10 22.97
N GLU A 575 -13.66 48.30 23.95
CA GLU A 575 -15.08 47.91 23.84
C GLU A 575 -15.76 48.49 22.58
N ASN A 576 -15.35 49.68 22.14
CA ASN A 576 -15.90 50.35 20.96
C ASN A 576 -15.48 49.71 19.62
N ASN A 577 -14.48 48.83 19.62
CA ASN A 577 -13.95 48.17 18.43
C ASN A 577 -14.41 46.70 18.30
N LEU A 578 -15.26 46.21 19.21
CA LEU A 578 -15.66 44.80 19.25
C LEU A 578 -16.32 44.31 17.97
N GLU A 579 -17.15 45.12 17.30
CA GLU A 579 -17.76 44.75 16.01
C GLU A 579 -16.73 44.58 14.88
N ILE A 580 -15.74 45.47 14.85
CA ILE A 580 -14.64 45.44 13.87
C ILE A 580 -13.74 44.24 14.17
N PHE A 581 -13.38 44.04 15.43
CA PHE A 581 -12.61 42.89 15.90
C PHE A 581 -13.30 41.56 15.55
N ALA A 582 -14.60 41.43 15.82
CA ALA A 582 -15.37 40.23 15.53
C ALA A 582 -15.38 39.89 14.04
N LYS A 583 -15.49 40.91 13.19
CA LYS A 583 -15.38 40.76 11.73
C LYS A 583 -14.01 40.27 11.28
N TYR A 584 -12.92 40.82 11.84
CA TYR A 584 -11.55 40.38 11.53
C TYR A 584 -11.24 38.98 12.07
N GLN A 585 -11.81 38.62 13.22
CA GLN A 585 -11.70 37.29 13.82
C GLN A 585 -12.76 36.31 13.30
N HIS A 586 -13.53 36.69 12.28
CA HIS A 586 -14.57 35.89 11.61
C HIS A 586 -15.53 35.17 12.58
N PHE A 587 -16.14 35.90 13.52
CA PHE A 587 -17.24 35.40 14.34
C PHE A 587 -18.33 36.47 14.52
N ASP A 588 -19.57 36.05 14.72
CA ASP A 588 -20.70 36.95 14.90
C ASP A 588 -20.94 37.26 16.38
N LEU A 589 -21.26 38.53 16.68
CA LEU A 589 -21.63 39.00 18.03
C LEU A 589 -23.10 38.70 18.39
N ASP A 590 -23.79 37.88 17.61
CA ASP A 590 -25.18 37.55 17.89
C ASP A 590 -25.31 36.46 18.96
N PHE A 591 -25.44 36.90 20.20
CA PHE A 591 -25.70 36.02 21.35
C PHE A 591 -27.09 35.37 21.30
N LYS A 592 -28.01 35.78 20.42
CA LYS A 592 -29.35 35.17 20.28
C LYS A 592 -29.32 33.91 19.42
N ASP A 593 -28.35 33.79 18.52
CA ASP A 593 -28.14 32.59 17.71
C ASP A 593 -27.51 31.44 18.50
N LEU A 594 -27.07 31.68 19.74
CA LEU A 594 -26.73 30.66 20.73
C LEU A 594 -28.00 29.90 21.16
N ASN A 595 -28.38 28.86 20.42
CA ASN A 595 -29.31 27.81 20.88
C ASN A 595 -28.79 27.02 22.12
N ASP A 596 -27.81 27.56 22.85
CA ASP A 596 -27.07 26.95 23.95
C ASP A 596 -27.03 27.91 25.15
N ILE A 597 -26.87 27.37 26.37
CA ILE A 597 -26.77 28.19 27.59
C ILE A 597 -25.50 29.05 27.52
N PRO A 598 -25.58 30.38 27.73
CA PRO A 598 -24.41 31.26 27.71
C PRO A 598 -23.35 30.83 28.73
N TRP A 599 -22.08 30.90 28.32
CA TRP A 599 -20.95 30.70 29.22
C TRP A 599 -20.73 31.96 30.03
N HIS A 600 -20.65 31.80 31.34
CA HIS A 600 -20.47 32.92 32.26
C HIS A 600 -19.68 32.46 33.49
N ILE A 601 -18.74 33.31 33.93
CA ILE A 601 -18.05 33.18 35.21
C ILE A 601 -18.63 34.26 36.13
N PRO A 602 -19.18 33.93 37.31
CA PRO A 602 -19.79 34.91 38.20
C PRO A 602 -18.78 35.98 38.64
N SER A 603 -19.16 37.25 38.68
CA SER A 603 -18.26 38.35 39.10
C SER A 603 -18.20 38.54 40.63
N THR A 604 -18.98 37.79 41.41
CA THR A 604 -19.04 37.89 42.89
C THR A 604 -18.61 36.58 43.55
N SER A 605 -17.64 36.68 44.46
CA SER A 605 -17.10 35.51 45.17
C SER A 605 -18.13 34.94 46.15
N LYS A 606 -18.48 33.65 46.02
CA LYS A 606 -18.90 32.86 47.18
C LYS A 606 -17.73 32.82 48.17
N GLN A 607 -18.00 32.94 49.47
CA GLN A 607 -16.98 32.79 50.51
C GLN A 607 -16.19 31.50 50.28
N ILE A 608 -14.86 31.59 50.37
CA ILE A 608 -13.94 30.46 50.28
C ILE A 608 -14.36 29.44 51.34
N LYS A 609 -14.73 28.22 50.93
CA LYS A 609 -14.71 27.08 51.86
C LYS A 609 -13.27 26.97 52.33
N SER A 610 -13.01 27.05 53.64
CA SER A 610 -11.66 26.95 54.21
C SER A 610 -10.90 25.78 53.57
N ILE A 611 -9.92 26.11 52.72
CA ILE A 611 -8.99 25.13 52.17
C ILE A 611 -7.93 24.97 53.24
N GLU A 612 -8.12 24.02 54.14
CA GLU A 612 -7.05 23.65 55.07
C GLU A 612 -5.91 23.06 54.24
N PRO A 613 -4.66 23.50 54.44
CA PRO A 613 -3.51 22.82 53.88
C PRO A 613 -3.45 21.43 54.50
N ASN A 614 -3.92 20.41 53.78
CA ASN A 614 -3.75 19.01 54.18
C ASN A 614 -2.31 18.59 53.86
N ILE A 615 -1.35 19.21 54.55
CA ILE A 615 0.06 18.90 54.46
C ILE A 615 0.40 18.03 55.67
N ASP A 616 0.43 16.72 55.45
CA ASP A 616 1.20 15.85 56.34
C ASP A 616 2.68 16.05 56.02
N GLU A 617 3.30 17.03 56.69
CA GLU A 617 4.71 17.42 56.49
C GLU A 617 5.66 16.23 56.67
N ASN A 618 5.29 15.22 57.47
CA ASN A 618 6.09 14.01 57.64
C ASN A 618 6.00 13.08 56.42
N LYS A 619 4.82 12.95 55.80
CA LYS A 619 4.67 12.25 54.50
C LYS A 619 5.43 12.94 53.38
N VAL A 620 5.34 14.28 53.29
CA VAL A 620 6.06 15.07 52.28
C VAL A 620 7.57 14.97 52.49
N ARG A 621 8.06 14.99 53.73
CA ARG A 621 9.49 14.84 54.05
C ARG A 621 10.04 13.45 53.72
N MET A 622 9.32 12.38 54.04
CA MET A 622 9.67 11.01 53.62
C MET A 622 9.64 10.83 52.10
N LEU A 623 8.68 11.48 51.41
CA LEU A 623 8.59 11.47 49.95
C LEU A 623 9.73 12.26 49.29
N LEU A 624 10.13 13.39 49.88
CA LEU A 624 11.27 14.19 49.40
C LEU A 624 12.60 13.46 49.56
N GLU A 625 12.77 12.60 50.57
CA GLU A 625 13.98 11.76 50.72
C GLU A 625 14.07 10.66 49.64
N ASN A 626 12.95 10.01 49.29
CA ASN A 626 12.89 9.02 48.21
C ASN A 626 12.92 9.65 46.80
N VAL A 627 12.28 10.81 46.62
CA VAL A 627 12.35 11.59 45.39
C VAL A 627 13.75 12.16 45.21
N ALA A 628 14.43 12.63 46.27
CA ALA A 628 15.83 13.06 46.19
C ALA A 628 16.74 11.92 45.70
N GLN A 629 16.54 10.67 46.15
CA GLN A 629 17.29 9.52 45.61
C GLN A 629 16.99 9.25 44.13
N ASN A 630 15.73 9.38 43.68
CA ASN A 630 15.35 9.17 42.28
C ASN A 630 15.74 10.35 41.37
N GLN A 631 15.74 11.57 41.89
CA GLN A 631 16.16 12.80 41.20
C GLN A 631 17.68 12.90 41.18
N GLU A 632 18.38 12.44 42.22
CA GLU A 632 19.82 12.18 42.20
C GLU A 632 20.15 11.06 41.23
N GLN A 633 19.39 9.97 41.15
CA GLN A 633 19.60 8.96 40.11
C GLN A 633 19.35 9.50 38.70
N TYR A 634 18.36 10.38 38.49
CA TYR A 634 18.11 11.01 37.19
C TYR A 634 19.17 12.06 36.83
N ASN A 635 19.62 12.86 37.80
CA ASN A 635 20.69 13.84 37.62
C ASN A 635 22.06 13.17 37.48
N ALA A 636 22.32 12.11 38.25
CA ALA A 636 23.49 11.24 38.13
C ALA A 636 23.44 10.45 36.83
N TYR A 637 22.28 10.01 36.35
CA TYR A 637 22.13 9.43 35.02
C TYR A 637 22.40 10.48 33.93
N LYS A 638 21.86 11.71 34.03
CA LYS A 638 22.12 12.80 33.08
C LYS A 638 23.60 13.22 33.09
N GLN A 639 24.24 13.20 34.25
CA GLN A 639 25.70 13.40 34.39
C GLN A 639 26.49 12.20 33.87
N LYS A 640 26.07 10.97 34.17
CA LYS A 640 26.70 9.73 33.73
C LYS A 640 26.57 9.58 32.22
N LYS A 641 25.43 9.89 31.59
CA LYS A 641 25.26 9.97 30.13
C LYS A 641 26.11 11.08 29.52
N ARG A 642 26.26 12.24 30.18
CA ARG A 642 27.20 13.29 29.75
C ARG A 642 28.66 12.85 29.91
N GLN A 643 28.97 12.06 30.92
CA GLN A 643 30.30 11.51 31.20
C GLN A 643 30.61 10.30 30.32
N GLU A 644 29.64 9.46 29.98
CA GLU A 644 29.68 8.32 29.05
C GLU A 644 29.71 8.83 27.61
N LEU A 645 29.07 9.96 27.29
CA LEU A 645 29.24 10.63 25.99
C LEU A 645 30.63 11.26 25.89
N LYS A 646 31.12 11.88 26.98
CA LYS A 646 32.50 12.37 27.09
C LYS A 646 33.54 11.24 27.14
N GLN A 647 33.19 10.09 27.71
CA GLN A 647 34.02 8.89 27.78
C GLN A 647 34.01 8.16 26.45
N HIS A 648 32.89 8.04 25.75
CA HIS A 648 32.85 7.54 24.37
C HIS A 648 33.64 8.46 23.44
N LEU A 649 33.60 9.79 23.63
CA LEU A 649 34.47 10.74 22.92
C LEU A 649 35.96 10.62 23.35
N SER A 650 36.25 10.17 24.57
CA SER A 650 37.63 9.93 25.05
C SER A 650 38.15 8.50 24.83
N GLU A 651 37.28 7.52 24.62
CA GLU A 651 37.59 6.10 24.40
C GLU A 651 37.65 5.77 22.90
N THR A 652 36.85 6.46 22.07
CA THR A 652 37.06 6.48 20.61
C THR A 652 38.37 7.16 20.22
N SER A 653 39.00 7.92 21.13
CA SER A 653 40.36 8.43 20.98
C SER A 653 41.46 7.53 21.58
N THR A 654 41.12 6.43 22.28
CA THR A 654 42.12 5.48 22.82
C THR A 654 42.02 4.04 22.28
N ILE A 655 40.95 3.61 21.60
CA ILE A 655 40.88 2.27 20.97
C ILE A 655 41.46 2.23 19.54
N SER A 656 41.78 3.38 18.93
CA SER A 656 42.51 3.44 17.66
C SER A 656 44.02 3.68 17.82
N THR A 657 44.63 3.19 18.91
CA THR A 657 46.09 3.06 19.03
C THR A 657 46.48 1.62 19.33
N ASN A 658 46.30 0.73 18.35
CA ASN A 658 47.14 -0.46 18.12
C ASN A 658 46.98 -1.04 16.69
N LEU A 659 46.95 -0.13 15.72
CA LEU A 659 47.59 -0.31 14.41
C LEU A 659 48.48 0.92 14.20
N SER A 660 49.52 1.00 15.03
CA SER A 660 50.61 1.97 14.98
C SER A 660 51.49 1.67 13.75
N ILE A 661 51.93 2.66 12.95
CA ILE A 661 53.25 3.34 12.99
C ILE A 661 53.33 3.99 11.58
N GLU A 662 53.66 5.26 11.29
CA GLU A 662 54.31 6.34 12.03
C GLU A 662 54.07 7.69 11.30
N HIS A 663 53.90 8.74 12.11
CA HIS A 663 54.50 10.09 12.04
C HIS A 663 54.61 10.85 10.69
N GLN A 664 54.28 12.14 10.59
CA GLN A 664 54.07 13.18 11.60
C GLN A 664 53.58 14.48 10.95
N ASN A 665 52.86 15.28 11.75
CA ASN A 665 52.52 16.71 11.61
C ASN A 665 51.38 17.03 10.62
N SER A 666 50.27 17.69 10.98
CA SER A 666 50.00 18.63 12.06
C SER A 666 48.53 18.57 12.53
N SER A 667 48.33 18.10 13.76
CA SER A 667 47.06 18.07 14.49
C SER A 667 46.82 19.38 15.25
N ASP A 668 46.77 20.49 14.51
CA ASP A 668 46.12 21.75 14.90
C ASP A 668 44.87 22.03 14.01
N ASP A 669 44.54 21.13 13.07
CA ASP A 669 43.59 21.39 11.97
C ASP A 669 42.23 20.68 12.08
N LEU A 670 41.93 20.04 13.23
CA LEU A 670 40.65 19.33 13.44
C LEU A 670 39.75 19.96 14.51
N ILE A 671 40.32 20.75 15.42
CA ILE A 671 39.55 21.71 16.24
C ILE A 671 39.24 22.97 15.41
N SER A 672 40.04 23.28 14.39
CA SER A 672 39.67 24.25 13.34
C SER A 672 38.46 23.76 12.52
N ARG A 673 38.27 22.45 12.31
CA ARG A 673 37.20 21.90 11.44
C ARG A 673 35.81 21.79 12.08
N PHE A 674 35.67 21.70 13.40
CA PHE A 674 34.34 21.77 14.05
C PHE A 674 33.88 23.20 14.31
N ASP A 675 34.81 24.15 14.50
CA ASP A 675 34.50 25.58 14.43
C ASP A 675 34.41 26.10 12.98
N ASN A 676 35.00 25.39 11.99
CA ASN A 676 34.83 25.66 10.55
C ASN A 676 33.66 24.93 9.88
N ILE A 677 32.90 24.05 10.55
CA ILE A 677 31.61 23.56 10.01
C ILE A 677 30.49 24.58 10.26
N ARG A 678 30.68 25.49 11.24
CA ARG A 678 29.81 26.66 11.41
C ARG A 678 30.21 27.85 10.52
N SER A 679 31.45 27.90 10.01
CA SER A 679 31.93 28.99 9.13
C SER A 679 32.18 28.57 7.67
N GLY A 680 32.27 27.27 7.35
CA GLY A 680 32.55 26.72 6.02
C GLY A 680 31.33 26.18 5.26
N ALA A 681 30.22 25.90 5.95
CA ALA A 681 28.91 25.76 5.28
C ALA A 681 28.37 27.12 4.77
N LEU A 682 29.00 28.23 5.18
CA LEU A 682 28.74 29.58 4.69
C LEU A 682 29.37 29.88 3.32
N SER A 683 30.22 29.00 2.77
CA SER A 683 30.92 29.26 1.49
C SER A 683 30.65 28.26 0.36
N ALA A 684 29.72 27.30 0.53
CA ALA A 684 29.40 26.30 -0.51
C ALA A 684 27.93 26.32 -0.98
N ILE A 685 27.17 27.36 -0.64
CA ILE A 685 25.90 27.71 -1.32
C ILE A 685 26.13 29.00 -2.13
N ILE A 686 27.20 29.02 -2.90
CA ILE A 686 27.40 29.98 -3.98
C ILE A 686 27.69 29.12 -5.20
N ASP A 687 26.63 28.68 -5.88
CA ASP A 687 26.64 28.47 -7.33
C ASP A 687 25.22 28.25 -7.87
N THR A 688 24.31 29.14 -7.47
CA THR A 688 23.38 29.71 -8.44
C THR A 688 23.63 31.21 -8.41
N PRO A 689 23.97 31.86 -9.54
CA PRO A 689 24.38 33.25 -9.52
C PRO A 689 23.25 34.09 -8.93
N TYR A 690 23.52 34.81 -7.84
CA TYR A 690 22.72 35.99 -7.54
C TYR A 690 22.95 36.94 -8.72
N GLU A 691 21.91 37.26 -9.50
CA GLU A 691 22.01 38.36 -10.45
C GLU A 691 22.27 39.63 -9.59
N THR A 692 23.52 40.08 -9.52
CA THR A 692 23.85 41.41 -8.99
C THR A 692 23.42 42.43 -10.03
N ILE A 693 22.16 42.84 -9.94
CA ILE A 693 21.53 43.75 -10.90
C ILE A 693 21.90 45.20 -10.52
N GLU A 694 23.18 45.54 -10.56
CA GLU A 694 23.62 46.94 -10.45
C GLU A 694 23.25 47.76 -11.70
N GLN A 695 22.92 47.08 -12.81
CA GLN A 695 22.61 47.73 -14.09
C GLN A 695 21.16 48.20 -14.22
N HIS A 696 20.21 47.68 -13.43
CA HIS A 696 18.77 48.02 -13.59
C HIS A 696 18.21 48.84 -12.41
N THR A 697 19.00 49.06 -11.34
CA THR A 697 18.59 49.85 -10.17
C THR A 697 18.68 51.38 -10.36
N LYS A 698 19.17 51.87 -11.50
CA LYS A 698 19.37 53.32 -11.73
C LYS A 698 18.09 54.10 -12.05
N HIS A 699 16.96 53.45 -12.29
CA HIS A 699 15.72 54.12 -12.72
C HIS A 699 14.48 53.77 -11.89
N VAL A 700 14.65 53.10 -10.74
CA VAL A 700 13.53 52.65 -9.92
C VAL A 700 13.16 53.73 -8.90
N ASN A 701 12.07 54.46 -9.16
CA ASN A 701 11.56 55.52 -8.29
C ASN A 701 10.62 54.94 -7.20
N ILE A 702 11.19 54.37 -6.12
CA ILE A 702 10.44 53.78 -4.97
C ILE A 702 10.64 54.63 -3.69
N GLU A 703 10.97 55.92 -3.81
CA GLU A 703 11.32 56.75 -2.64
C GLU A 703 10.17 56.84 -1.61
N ASP A 704 8.92 57.01 -2.06
CA ASP A 704 7.76 57.22 -1.18
C ASP A 704 7.41 56.02 -0.27
N LEU A 705 7.57 54.78 -0.76
CA LEU A 705 7.30 53.56 0.03
C LEU A 705 8.51 53.09 0.84
N THR A 706 9.72 53.48 0.43
CA THR A 706 10.95 53.15 1.18
C THR A 706 10.99 53.87 2.52
N HIS A 707 10.49 55.12 2.58
CA HIS A 707 10.35 55.86 3.83
C HIS A 707 9.32 55.20 4.77
N GLN A 708 8.18 54.73 4.26
CA GLN A 708 7.13 54.07 5.05
C GLN A 708 7.56 52.70 5.63
N VAL A 709 8.47 51.97 4.98
CA VAL A 709 9.01 50.69 5.48
C VAL A 709 10.12 50.90 6.51
N LEU A 710 10.81 52.05 6.51
CA LEU A 710 11.92 52.34 7.42
C LEU A 710 11.48 52.94 8.76
N ASP A 711 10.35 53.63 8.84
CA ASP A 711 9.80 54.20 10.09
C ASP A 711 9.40 53.11 11.11
N ASN A 712 9.11 51.88 10.66
CA ASN A 712 8.76 50.74 11.53
C ASN A 712 9.97 49.98 12.11
N ARG A 713 11.20 50.48 11.98
CA ARG A 713 12.39 49.82 12.57
C ARG A 713 12.54 50.05 14.07
N ASN A 714 11.89 51.07 14.64
CA ASN A 714 12.04 51.47 16.03
C ASN A 714 10.79 51.30 16.90
N SER A 715 9.67 50.75 16.37
CA SER A 715 8.52 50.41 17.20
C SER A 715 8.77 49.11 17.95
N THR A 716 9.01 49.23 19.26
CA THR A 716 9.02 48.12 20.21
C THR A 716 7.61 47.97 20.79
N ILE A 717 6.63 47.56 19.98
CA ILE A 717 5.27 47.12 20.34
C ILE A 717 4.65 46.55 19.05
N GLY A 718 4.05 45.34 19.09
CA GLY A 718 3.15 44.79 18.07
C GLY A 718 3.78 44.42 16.71
N SER A 719 3.82 43.13 16.35
CA SER A 719 4.01 42.75 14.95
C SER A 719 2.68 42.97 14.21
N ASP A 720 2.39 44.23 13.90
CA ASP A 720 1.17 44.65 13.23
C ASP A 720 1.10 44.00 11.84
N GLN A 721 -0.03 43.38 11.53
CA GLN A 721 -0.33 42.80 10.21
C GLN A 721 -0.11 43.83 9.08
N GLU A 722 -0.39 45.10 9.38
CA GLU A 722 -0.13 46.25 8.52
C GLU A 722 1.36 46.44 8.16
N SER A 723 2.28 46.06 9.07
CA SER A 723 3.73 46.11 8.80
C SER A 723 4.19 45.00 7.86
N LEU A 724 3.60 43.80 7.97
CA LEU A 724 3.91 42.68 7.08
C LEU A 724 3.33 42.91 5.67
N GLU A 725 2.12 43.45 5.58
CA GLU A 725 1.50 43.87 4.31
C GLU A 725 2.34 44.94 3.60
N LYS A 726 2.83 45.95 4.32
CA LYS A 726 3.74 46.98 3.76
C LYS A 726 5.06 46.38 3.23
N ILE A 727 5.62 45.39 3.92
CA ILE A 727 6.84 44.67 3.49
C ILE A 727 6.58 43.83 2.24
N GLY A 728 5.46 43.11 2.19
CA GLY A 728 5.03 42.35 1.02
C GLY A 728 4.84 43.26 -0.19
N ARG A 729 4.06 44.32 0.00
CA ARG A 729 3.71 45.29 -1.03
C ARG A 729 4.92 45.99 -1.65
N TRP A 730 5.86 46.42 -0.82
CA TRP A 730 7.11 47.00 -1.30
C TRP A 730 7.87 46.04 -2.20
N GLY A 731 7.88 44.75 -1.84
CA GLY A 731 8.56 43.72 -2.61
C GLY A 731 7.93 43.43 -3.96
N GLU A 732 6.59 43.30 -4.01
CA GLU A 732 5.87 43.15 -5.27
C GLU A 732 6.15 44.33 -6.21
N GLN A 733 6.08 45.57 -5.71
CA GLN A 733 6.36 46.75 -6.51
C GLN A 733 7.81 46.76 -7.04
N TRP A 734 8.77 46.37 -6.21
CA TRP A 734 10.16 46.21 -6.64
C TRP A 734 10.30 45.16 -7.76
N VAL A 735 9.59 44.03 -7.66
CA VAL A 735 9.57 42.98 -8.69
C VAL A 735 8.92 43.46 -9.98
N ASN A 736 7.84 44.23 -9.91
CA ASN A 736 7.20 44.83 -11.10
C ASN A 736 8.19 45.71 -11.86
N GLU A 737 8.90 46.61 -11.16
CA GLU A 737 9.92 47.47 -11.76
C GLU A 737 11.09 46.65 -12.34
N TYR A 738 11.56 45.64 -11.61
CA TYR A 738 12.59 44.72 -12.08
C TYR A 738 12.18 43.99 -13.37
N LEU A 739 10.97 43.41 -13.42
CA LEU A 739 10.49 42.68 -14.59
C LEU A 739 10.32 43.61 -15.80
N ARG A 740 9.80 44.83 -15.59
CA ARG A 740 9.66 45.85 -16.66
C ARG A 740 11.00 46.32 -17.20
N ALA A 741 12.01 46.44 -16.35
CA ALA A 741 13.37 46.77 -16.77
C ALA A 741 14.02 45.58 -17.50
N LYS A 742 13.95 44.36 -16.95
CA LYS A 742 14.56 43.15 -17.52
C LYS A 742 14.01 42.81 -18.91
N TYR A 743 12.72 43.07 -19.13
CA TYR A 743 12.03 42.75 -20.38
C TYR A 743 11.68 43.98 -21.22
N HIS A 744 12.31 45.14 -20.97
CA HIS A 744 11.95 46.42 -21.59
C HIS A 744 11.81 46.36 -23.12
N ASP A 745 12.85 45.87 -23.80
CA ASP A 745 12.88 45.77 -25.27
C ASP A 745 11.82 44.77 -25.78
N LYS A 746 11.61 43.66 -25.06
CA LYS A 746 10.63 42.62 -25.42
C LYS A 746 9.18 43.05 -25.21
N ILE A 747 8.92 43.93 -24.24
CA ILE A 747 7.61 44.55 -24.03
C ILE A 747 7.32 45.55 -25.16
N GLN A 748 8.30 46.38 -25.55
CA GLN A 748 8.15 47.31 -26.67
C GLN A 748 7.90 46.59 -28.01
N LEU A 749 8.49 45.41 -28.19
CA LEU A 749 8.27 44.54 -29.35
C LEU A 749 6.98 43.69 -29.26
N ASN A 750 6.15 43.86 -28.23
CA ASN A 750 4.93 43.08 -27.99
C ASN A 750 5.17 41.55 -27.88
N GLU A 751 6.34 41.14 -27.37
CA GLU A 751 6.72 39.73 -27.23
C GLU A 751 6.46 39.18 -25.82
N ILE A 752 6.42 40.05 -24.82
CA ILE A 752 6.17 39.71 -23.43
C ILE A 752 5.08 40.62 -22.86
N GLU A 753 4.09 40.01 -22.23
CA GLU A 753 3.06 40.68 -21.42
C GLU A 753 3.32 40.36 -19.93
N ILE A 754 3.35 41.39 -19.08
CA ILE A 754 3.46 41.25 -17.61
C ILE A 754 2.20 41.82 -16.98
N VAL A 755 1.55 41.01 -16.14
CA VAL A 755 0.35 41.39 -15.38
C VAL A 755 0.65 41.25 -13.89
N TRP A 756 0.62 42.36 -13.16
CA TRP A 756 0.64 42.38 -11.70
C TRP A 756 -0.80 42.31 -11.20
N LEU A 757 -1.21 41.18 -10.64
CA LEU A 757 -2.60 40.97 -10.23
C LEU A 757 -2.97 41.82 -9.03
N ASN A 758 -2.04 41.99 -8.10
CA ASN A 758 -2.31 42.68 -6.85
C ASN A 758 -2.13 44.21 -6.94
N GLU A 759 -1.84 44.82 -8.11
CA GLU A 759 -1.47 46.24 -8.27
C GLU A 759 -2.40 47.25 -7.56
N LYS A 760 -3.70 46.96 -7.42
CA LYS A 760 -4.66 47.85 -6.72
C LYS A 760 -5.18 47.27 -5.41
N LEU A 761 -5.50 45.98 -5.37
CA LEU A 761 -6.03 45.24 -4.21
C LEU A 761 -5.61 43.77 -4.32
N GLU A 762 -5.43 43.10 -3.19
CA GLU A 762 -5.06 41.68 -3.12
C GLU A 762 -6.21 40.80 -3.63
N GLN A 763 -5.94 39.98 -4.65
CA GLN A 763 -6.96 39.21 -5.37
C GLN A 763 -7.15 37.77 -4.84
N GLY A 764 -6.41 37.38 -3.80
CA GLY A 764 -6.47 36.03 -3.20
C GLY A 764 -6.02 34.91 -4.13
N LYS A 765 -5.20 35.22 -5.15
CA LYS A 765 -4.61 34.23 -6.06
C LYS A 765 -3.31 33.68 -5.45
N PRO A 766 -2.96 32.41 -5.73
CA PRO A 766 -1.76 31.76 -5.20
C PRO A 766 -0.45 32.20 -5.87
N TYR A 767 -0.44 33.39 -6.49
CA TYR A 767 0.66 34.01 -7.21
C TYR A 767 0.35 35.51 -7.41
N ASP A 768 1.39 36.34 -7.47
CA ASP A 768 1.28 37.80 -7.59
C ASP A 768 1.34 38.31 -9.03
N PHE A 769 2.12 37.64 -9.90
CA PHE A 769 2.33 38.06 -11.29
C PHE A 769 2.08 36.93 -12.29
N ILE A 770 1.65 37.34 -13.48
CA ILE A 770 1.63 36.50 -14.68
C ILE A 770 2.55 37.12 -15.73
N LEU A 771 3.55 36.36 -16.17
CA LEU A 771 4.40 36.71 -17.30
C LEU A 771 4.05 35.80 -18.48
N LYS A 772 3.57 36.37 -19.57
CA LYS A 772 3.25 35.64 -20.80
C LYS A 772 4.24 35.97 -21.89
N ASN A 773 4.89 34.96 -22.43
CA ASN A 773 5.69 35.08 -23.63
C ASN A 773 4.79 34.84 -24.85
N LEU A 774 4.41 35.91 -25.54
CA LEU A 774 3.45 35.90 -26.65
C LEU A 774 4.01 35.24 -27.91
N LYS A 775 5.32 35.00 -28.00
CA LYS A 775 5.96 34.26 -29.09
C LYS A 775 5.95 32.75 -28.89
N THR A 776 6.11 32.30 -27.65
CA THR A 776 6.25 30.86 -27.31
C THR A 776 5.01 30.28 -26.66
N ASN A 777 4.01 31.12 -26.31
CA ASN A 777 2.85 30.79 -25.50
C ASN A 777 3.18 30.23 -24.11
N ILE A 778 4.39 30.45 -23.60
CA ILE A 778 4.77 30.07 -22.24
C ILE A 778 4.20 31.09 -21.25
N ILE A 779 3.55 30.58 -20.20
CA ILE A 779 2.99 31.35 -19.09
C ILE A 779 3.78 31.03 -17.83
N THR A 780 4.33 32.05 -17.18
CA THR A 780 5.02 31.92 -15.90
C THR A 780 4.24 32.64 -14.80
N TYR A 781 3.81 31.89 -13.80
CA TYR A 781 3.19 32.37 -12.58
C TYR A 781 4.28 32.64 -11.54
N ILE A 782 4.28 33.84 -10.96
CA ILE A 782 5.34 34.28 -10.03
C ILE A 782 4.73 34.68 -8.70
N GLU A 783 5.22 34.06 -7.64
CA GLU A 783 4.90 34.38 -6.24
C GLU A 783 6.06 35.15 -5.59
N VAL A 784 5.79 36.27 -4.93
CA VAL A 784 6.82 37.17 -4.37
C VAL A 784 6.86 37.04 -2.84
N LYS A 785 8.00 36.59 -2.31
CA LYS A 785 8.20 36.48 -0.86
C LYS A 785 9.25 37.49 -0.40
N SER A 786 8.86 38.45 0.45
CA SER A 786 9.74 39.56 0.89
C SER A 786 10.20 39.43 2.35
N THR A 787 11.43 39.87 2.66
CA THR A 787 11.98 39.90 4.02
C THR A 787 12.97 41.04 4.26
N LEU A 788 12.95 41.57 5.49
CA LEU A 788 13.86 42.64 5.93
C LEU A 788 15.31 42.18 6.11
N SER A 789 15.54 40.90 6.41
CA SER A 789 16.87 40.34 6.74
C SER A 789 17.33 39.28 5.74
N ASN A 790 18.63 39.19 5.49
CA ASN A 790 19.24 38.14 4.66
C ASN A 790 19.45 36.79 5.38
N ASN A 791 19.14 36.69 6.68
CA ASN A 791 19.47 35.52 7.50
C ASN A 791 18.36 34.45 7.55
N ARG A 792 17.19 34.70 6.95
CA ARG A 792 16.11 33.71 6.90
C ARG A 792 16.32 32.77 5.71
N GLN A 793 16.70 31.52 5.99
CA GLN A 793 17.02 30.52 4.97
C GLN A 793 15.78 29.81 4.40
N LEU A 794 14.73 29.63 5.19
CA LEU A 794 13.48 28.96 4.76
C LEU A 794 12.53 29.93 4.04
N ILE A 795 11.90 29.45 2.97
CA ILE A 795 10.90 30.20 2.20
C ILE A 795 9.50 29.80 2.71
N PRO A 796 8.71 30.74 3.28
CA PRO A 796 7.34 30.46 3.65
C PRO A 796 6.48 30.24 2.41
N ILE A 797 5.61 29.24 2.41
CA ILE A 797 4.64 28.96 1.35
C ILE A 797 3.29 28.58 1.96
N THR A 798 2.17 29.01 1.37
CA THR A 798 0.83 28.60 1.82
C THR A 798 0.40 27.28 1.16
N TYR A 799 -0.58 26.59 1.75
CA TYR A 799 -1.15 25.38 1.15
C TYR A 799 -1.71 25.64 -0.26
N ASN A 800 -2.38 26.77 -0.47
CA ASN A 800 -2.94 27.13 -1.78
C ASN A 800 -1.86 27.38 -2.84
N GLU A 801 -0.74 28.02 -2.47
CA GLU A 801 0.43 28.22 -3.35
C GLU A 801 1.07 26.88 -3.74
N LEU A 802 1.26 25.99 -2.77
CA LEU A 802 1.86 24.67 -3.00
C LEU A 802 0.95 23.78 -3.86
N GLN A 803 -0.34 23.73 -3.54
CA GLN A 803 -1.32 22.96 -4.31
C GLN A 803 -1.43 23.47 -5.74
N TYR A 804 -1.43 24.80 -5.94
CA TYR A 804 -1.47 25.39 -7.28
C TYR A 804 -0.21 25.06 -8.07
N CYS A 805 0.98 25.22 -7.46
CA CYS A 805 2.25 24.83 -8.06
C CYS A 805 2.24 23.37 -8.56
N CYS A 806 1.74 22.43 -7.76
CA CYS A 806 1.66 21.00 -8.13
C CYS A 806 0.52 20.69 -9.13
N SER A 807 -0.45 21.59 -9.31
CA SER A 807 -1.56 21.38 -10.24
C SER A 807 -1.21 21.73 -11.70
N LEU A 808 -0.10 22.42 -11.94
CA LEU A 808 0.34 22.82 -13.27
C LEU A 808 0.97 21.64 -14.01
N SER A 809 0.18 20.95 -14.84
CA SER A 809 0.63 19.77 -15.60
C SER A 809 1.04 20.06 -17.05
N ASP A 810 0.91 21.30 -17.51
CA ASP A 810 1.17 21.71 -18.90
C ASP A 810 2.63 22.16 -19.07
N ILE A 811 3.31 21.68 -20.12
CA ILE A 811 4.73 21.98 -20.39
C ILE A 811 4.98 23.47 -20.67
N ASN A 812 3.93 24.21 -21.03
CA ASN A 812 3.98 25.65 -21.30
C ASN A 812 3.62 26.51 -20.07
N GLN A 813 3.41 25.92 -18.90
CA GLN A 813 3.08 26.64 -17.66
C GLN A 813 4.13 26.38 -16.59
N HIS A 814 4.63 27.44 -15.98
CA HIS A 814 5.69 27.36 -14.98
C HIS A 814 5.33 28.17 -13.73
N PHE A 815 5.70 27.66 -12.56
CA PHE A 815 5.58 28.37 -11.29
C PHE A 815 6.97 28.72 -10.75
N GLN A 816 7.16 29.98 -10.35
CA GLN A 816 8.42 30.50 -9.82
C GLN A 816 8.19 31.27 -8.53
N ILE A 817 9.16 31.19 -7.61
CA ILE A 817 9.17 31.99 -6.38
C ILE A 817 10.27 33.04 -6.47
N TYR A 818 9.91 34.31 -6.32
CA TYR A 818 10.82 35.44 -6.28
C TYR A 818 11.02 35.84 -4.83
N ARG A 819 12.18 35.48 -4.27
CA ARG A 819 12.54 35.76 -2.88
C ARG A 819 13.38 37.03 -2.78
N ILE A 820 12.80 38.06 -2.18
CA ILE A 820 13.44 39.36 -1.97
C ILE A 820 13.97 39.45 -0.54
N TYR A 821 15.24 39.83 -0.44
CA TYR A 821 15.89 40.14 0.83
C TYR A 821 16.30 41.61 0.91
N ASN A 822 16.47 42.10 2.14
CA ASN A 822 16.75 43.50 2.45
C ASN A 822 15.65 44.45 1.93
N THR A 823 14.38 44.04 2.00
CA THR A 823 13.23 44.89 1.66
C THR A 823 13.32 46.25 2.36
N GLY A 824 13.07 47.34 1.63
CA GLY A 824 13.21 48.71 2.12
C GLY A 824 14.65 49.26 2.11
N GLN A 825 15.64 48.52 1.60
CA GLN A 825 17.01 49.01 1.41
C GLN A 825 17.40 48.97 -0.07
N VAL A 826 16.92 49.93 -0.86
CA VAL A 826 17.04 49.98 -2.35
C VAL A 826 18.47 49.67 -2.85
N LYS A 827 19.52 50.14 -2.17
CA LYS A 827 20.93 49.92 -2.55
C LYS A 827 21.52 48.55 -2.14
N LYS A 828 20.79 47.73 -1.39
CA LYS A 828 21.24 46.44 -0.83
C LYS A 828 20.27 45.28 -1.07
N VAL A 829 19.23 45.48 -1.87
CA VAL A 829 18.24 44.44 -2.21
C VAL A 829 18.93 43.26 -2.86
N LYS A 830 18.53 42.05 -2.48
CA LYS A 830 18.94 40.82 -3.16
C LYS A 830 17.70 40.05 -3.61
N LEU A 831 17.70 39.62 -4.88
CA LEU A 831 16.67 38.74 -5.44
C LEU A 831 17.25 37.32 -5.60
N ARG A 832 16.48 36.32 -5.16
CA ARG A 832 16.71 34.90 -5.48
C ARG A 832 15.47 34.38 -6.23
N ILE A 833 15.67 33.87 -7.43
CA ILE A 833 14.61 33.25 -8.24
C ILE A 833 14.69 31.74 -8.05
N VAL A 834 13.57 31.13 -7.68
CA VAL A 834 13.44 29.67 -7.55
C VAL A 834 12.54 29.20 -8.69
N GLU A 835 13.17 28.67 -9.73
CA GLU A 835 12.49 28.03 -10.86
C GLU A 835 12.28 26.53 -10.58
N ASN A 836 11.33 25.91 -11.29
CA ASN A 836 10.97 24.48 -11.19
C ASN A 836 10.73 24.05 -9.73
N VAL A 837 9.88 24.80 -9.01
CA VAL A 837 9.65 24.63 -7.58
C VAL A 837 9.25 23.19 -7.23
N GLU A 838 8.30 22.61 -7.97
CA GLU A 838 7.86 21.21 -7.79
C GLU A 838 9.01 20.20 -8.01
N GLU A 839 9.79 20.37 -9.08
CA GLU A 839 10.89 19.45 -9.40
C GLU A 839 11.98 19.48 -8.31
N LYS A 840 12.32 20.67 -7.79
CA LYS A 840 13.30 20.83 -6.72
C LYS A 840 12.80 20.31 -5.38
N LEU A 841 11.49 20.41 -5.10
CA LEU A 841 10.87 19.77 -3.94
C LEU A 841 10.99 18.25 -4.02
N ARG A 842 10.70 17.66 -5.20
CA ARG A 842 10.80 16.21 -5.42
C ARG A 842 12.24 15.66 -5.28
N LYS A 843 13.25 16.49 -5.57
CA LYS A 843 14.68 16.13 -5.48
C LYS A 843 15.33 16.46 -4.13
N HIS A 844 14.59 17.03 -3.18
CA HIS A 844 15.10 17.53 -1.89
C HIS A 844 16.13 18.68 -2.02
N ASP A 845 16.09 19.43 -3.13
CA ASP A 845 17.01 20.55 -3.42
C ASP A 845 16.46 21.92 -2.95
N LEU A 846 15.25 21.94 -2.37
CA LEU A 846 14.56 23.13 -1.89
C LEU A 846 13.83 22.85 -0.57
N GLU A 847 14.14 23.62 0.47
CA GLU A 847 13.46 23.57 1.76
C GLU A 847 12.41 24.70 1.85
N LEU A 848 11.14 24.32 2.01
CA LEU A 848 10.02 25.24 2.22
C LEU A 848 9.47 25.12 3.64
N PHE A 849 8.90 26.21 4.15
CA PHE A 849 8.18 26.25 5.41
C PHE A 849 6.68 26.44 5.12
N LEU A 850 5.87 25.42 5.37
CA LEU A 850 4.42 25.50 5.13
C LEU A 850 3.75 26.36 6.20
N LEU A 851 3.09 27.42 5.76
CA LEU A 851 2.17 28.21 6.57
C LEU A 851 0.80 27.51 6.55
N ILE A 852 0.42 26.94 7.69
CA ILE A 852 -0.88 26.31 7.93
C ILE A 852 -1.81 27.34 8.55
#